data_AF-A0A4W6D9A3-F1
#
_entry.id   AF-A0A4W6D9A3-F1
#
_cell.length_a   1.000
_cell.length_b   1.000
_cell.length_c   1.000
_cell.angle_alpha   90.00
_cell.angle_beta   90.00
_cell.angle_gamma   90.00
#
_symmetry.space_group_name_H-M   'P 1'
#
loop_
_entity.id
_entity.type
_entity.pdbx_description
1 polymer ?
#
loop_
_entity_poly.entity_id
_entity_poly.type
_entity_poly.pdbx_seq_one_letter_code
_entity_poly.pdbx_strand_id
1 'polypeptide(L)'
;MQSPRIPAPLFVLEIWKACFTGLIESPEGTEELKWTAFTFLKIPQVLLRLKKYPQGDKGQDFMEDVNVAFQYLLKLTPLLDKADQRCNCDCLGMLLQECNKLGLLSDSNTASLTSKRTEDREFAPRLKTAENANIQPNPGLILRAEPTVTNILKTVDADHSKSPEGLLGVLGHMLSGKSLDLLLAAAAATGKLKSFARKFIKLNEFPKHISGEGSKSASVRALLFDISFLMLCHVVQTYGSEVILSDPSPSGETPFFETWLQTCMPEEGKTLNPDHPCFRPEPGKVESLVTLLNNSSEMKLVQVKWHEICLSTPAAILEVLNAWENGVLSVEAVQKITDNIKGKVCSMAICAVAWLVAHVRMLGRDEREKPQTMIRQLVTPLYGENTLQFYNERVIIMSSIMEHMCADVFQQTAATLRPPVEGQEPIPYRNLLPAKEPIHTALSKQFQAVLRKGWVDSRALHLFESLLNMGGVFWFTNNLVKELLKETRQEWANRVVELLYSIFCLDTQQITLTLLGTILPNLLTDSAHWHSLADPPGKALAKLSVWCALSSYSSHHKGSFSARQRKRQREDIEDYNSLFPLDDTQPSKLMRLLSSNEDEPVALSSPGDRSMSSSLSASQLHTVNMRDPLNRVLANLFLLISSILGSKMAGPHTQFVQSFMEECVECLEQGSRGSILQFMPFTMVSELVKLPAMAKPKVVLAITDLTLPLGRRVAAKAISAL
;
A
#
# COMPACT_ATOMS: atom_id res chain seq x y z
N MET A 1 -2.77 15.86 30.57
CA MET A 1 -4.01 16.36 29.94
C MET A 1 -3.93 16.15 28.43
N GLN A 2 -5.11 16.06 27.81
CA GLN A 2 -5.41 15.37 26.56
C GLN A 2 -4.94 16.16 25.31
N SER A 3 -4.46 15.46 24.27
CA SER A 3 -4.44 15.97 22.89
C SER A 3 -5.83 16.53 22.54
N PRO A 4 -5.96 17.61 21.74
CA PRO A 4 -7.24 17.95 21.14
C PRO A 4 -7.57 16.80 20.19
N ARG A 5 -8.26 15.80 20.74
CA ARG A 5 -8.89 14.73 19.99
C ARG A 5 -9.86 15.43 19.05
N ILE A 6 -9.72 15.17 17.75
CA ILE A 6 -10.83 15.40 16.81
C ILE A 6 -12.09 14.83 17.50
N PRO A 7 -13.14 15.64 17.68
CA PRO A 7 -14.36 15.16 18.32
C PRO A 7 -14.81 13.85 17.67
N ALA A 8 -15.14 12.84 18.48
CA ALA A 8 -15.46 11.51 17.98
C ALA A 8 -16.52 11.51 16.85
N PRO A 9 -17.58 12.35 16.88
CA PRO A 9 -18.51 12.45 15.77
C PRO A 9 -17.88 12.93 14.46
N LEU A 10 -16.97 13.91 14.52
CA LEU A 10 -16.27 14.45 13.34
C LEU A 10 -15.27 13.44 12.78
N PHE A 11 -14.60 12.69 13.66
CA PHE A 11 -13.71 11.62 13.24
C PHE A 11 -14.46 10.51 12.49
N VAL A 12 -15.60 10.05 13.02
CA VAL A 12 -16.44 9.03 12.38
C VAL A 12 -17.04 9.56 11.07
N LEU A 13 -17.45 10.84 11.02
CA LEU A 13 -17.92 11.48 9.79
C LEU A 13 -16.87 11.44 8.68
N GLU A 14 -15.62 11.81 8.96
CA GLU A 14 -14.56 11.81 7.93
C GLU A 14 -14.24 10.38 7.45
N ILE A 15 -14.33 9.36 8.31
CA ILE A 15 -14.22 7.95 7.88
C ILE A 15 -15.33 7.62 6.87
N TRP A 16 -16.59 7.96 7.18
CA TRP A 16 -17.70 7.65 6.29
C TRP A 16 -17.63 8.41 4.97
N LYS A 17 -17.32 9.71 5.04
CA LYS A 17 -17.09 10.53 3.86
C LYS A 17 -16.03 9.91 2.95
N ALA A 18 -14.88 9.49 3.49
CA ALA A 18 -13.85 8.81 2.73
C ALA A 18 -14.35 7.49 2.11
N CYS A 19 -15.14 6.70 2.84
CA CYS A 19 -15.73 5.46 2.34
C CYS A 19 -16.69 5.68 1.15
N PHE A 20 -17.58 6.66 1.26
CA PHE A 20 -18.54 7.01 0.20
C PHE A 20 -17.85 7.63 -1.02
N THR A 21 -16.86 8.50 -0.81
CA THR A 21 -16.01 9.02 -1.89
C THR A 21 -15.28 7.88 -2.61
N GLY A 22 -14.66 6.96 -1.87
CA GLY A 22 -14.00 5.78 -2.42
C GLY A 22 -14.93 4.89 -3.24
N LEU A 23 -16.18 4.69 -2.80
CA LEU A 23 -17.19 3.94 -3.56
C LEU A 23 -17.50 4.61 -4.90
N ILE A 24 -17.71 5.93 -4.91
CA ILE A 24 -18.08 6.69 -6.10
C ILE A 24 -16.95 6.66 -7.14
N GLU A 25 -15.70 6.73 -6.70
CA GLU A 25 -14.54 6.95 -7.56
C GLU A 25 -13.78 5.68 -7.90
N SER A 26 -14.11 4.57 -7.22
CA SER A 26 -13.49 3.29 -7.49
C SER A 26 -13.69 2.88 -8.96
N PRO A 27 -12.60 2.53 -9.67
CA PRO A 27 -12.71 1.98 -11.02
C PRO A 27 -13.45 0.63 -11.00
N GLU A 28 -14.15 0.32 -12.10
CA GLU A 28 -14.95 -0.90 -12.25
C GLU A 28 -14.11 -2.17 -12.25
N GLY A 29 -14.48 -3.20 -11.47
CA GLY A 29 -13.72 -4.46 -11.31
C GLY A 29 -13.50 -4.86 -9.85
N THR A 30 -12.26 -5.19 -9.45
CA THR A 30 -11.96 -5.68 -8.09
C THR A 30 -11.91 -4.58 -7.04
N GLU A 31 -11.50 -3.35 -7.40
CA GLU A 31 -11.37 -2.26 -6.42
C GLU A 31 -12.73 -1.73 -5.95
N GLU A 32 -13.74 -1.63 -6.84
CA GLU A 32 -15.11 -1.28 -6.43
C GLU A 32 -15.67 -2.27 -5.39
N LEU A 33 -15.34 -3.56 -5.54
CA LEU A 33 -15.76 -4.60 -4.58
C LEU A 33 -15.01 -4.48 -3.26
N LYS A 34 -13.71 -4.15 -3.29
CA LYS A 34 -12.92 -3.89 -2.07
C LYS A 34 -13.48 -2.70 -1.31
N TRP A 35 -13.79 -1.58 -1.97
CA TRP A 35 -14.43 -0.42 -1.34
C TRP A 35 -15.81 -0.76 -0.79
N THR A 36 -16.62 -1.53 -1.53
CA THR A 36 -17.95 -1.98 -1.06
C THR A 36 -17.83 -2.84 0.20
N ALA A 37 -16.96 -3.85 0.20
CA ALA A 37 -16.73 -4.68 1.37
C ALA A 37 -16.14 -3.89 2.54
N PHE A 38 -15.22 -2.95 2.25
CA PHE A 38 -14.62 -2.10 3.26
C PHE A 38 -15.66 -1.20 3.96
N THR A 39 -16.48 -0.49 3.19
CA THR A 39 -17.50 0.43 3.70
C THR A 39 -18.57 -0.30 4.51
N PHE A 40 -19.12 -1.39 3.97
CA PHE A 40 -20.33 -2.02 4.54
C PHE A 40 -20.05 -3.16 5.52
N LEU A 41 -18.87 -3.81 5.44
CA LEU A 41 -18.50 -4.89 6.36
C LEU A 41 -17.35 -4.48 7.30
N LYS A 42 -16.26 -3.91 6.76
CA LYS A 42 -15.05 -3.66 7.55
C LYS A 42 -15.21 -2.51 8.54
N ILE A 43 -15.62 -1.33 8.09
CA ILE A 43 -15.68 -0.15 8.97
C ILE A 43 -16.66 -0.34 10.13
N PRO A 44 -17.89 -0.87 9.95
CA PRO A 44 -18.77 -1.15 11.08
C PRO A 44 -18.07 -2.04 12.14
N GLN A 45 -17.32 -3.07 11.73
CA GLN A 45 -16.55 -3.89 12.67
C GLN A 45 -15.40 -3.12 13.34
N VAL A 46 -14.74 -2.20 12.63
CA VAL A 46 -13.69 -1.33 13.20
C VAL A 46 -14.30 -0.39 14.25
N LEU A 47 -15.42 0.27 13.96
CA LEU A 47 -16.13 1.12 14.91
C LEU A 47 -16.61 0.34 16.12
N LEU A 48 -17.09 -0.90 15.94
CA LEU A 48 -17.44 -1.79 17.05
C LEU A 48 -16.24 -2.09 17.97
N ARG A 49 -15.04 -2.21 17.40
CA ARG A 49 -13.81 -2.36 18.21
C ARG A 49 -13.43 -1.07 18.91
N LEU A 50 -13.62 0.09 18.28
CA LEU A 50 -13.39 1.40 18.91
C LEU A 50 -14.36 1.64 20.08
N LYS A 51 -15.63 1.22 19.95
CA LYS A 51 -16.62 1.26 21.04
C LYS A 51 -16.13 0.54 22.31
N LYS A 52 -15.32 -0.52 22.17
CA LYS A 52 -14.80 -1.32 23.29
C LYS A 52 -13.61 -0.67 24.01
N TYR A 53 -13.00 0.37 23.43
CA TYR A 53 -11.91 1.08 24.09
C TYR A 53 -12.48 2.07 25.12
N PRO A 54 -12.02 2.04 26.39
CA PRO A 54 -12.46 3.01 27.39
C PRO A 54 -12.06 4.43 26.93
N GLN A 55 -13.03 5.20 26.45
CA GLN A 55 -12.91 6.65 26.32
C GLN A 55 -12.92 7.19 27.76
N GLY A 56 -11.74 7.52 28.29
CA GLY A 56 -11.54 7.72 29.74
C GLY A 56 -12.55 8.63 30.46
N ASP A 57 -12.87 8.25 31.70
CA ASP A 57 -13.51 8.98 32.82
C ASP A 57 -14.74 9.87 32.60
N LYS A 58 -15.25 10.05 31.38
CA LYS A 58 -16.50 10.73 31.12
C LYS A 58 -17.37 9.80 30.28
N GLY A 59 -18.54 9.44 30.81
CA GLY A 59 -19.51 8.54 30.17
C GLY A 59 -20.10 9.06 28.85
N GLN A 60 -19.26 9.41 27.88
CA GLN A 60 -19.65 9.65 26.50
C GLN A 60 -20.09 8.33 25.89
N ASP A 61 -21.36 8.28 25.51
CA ASP A 61 -21.91 7.15 24.79
C ASP A 61 -21.43 7.22 23.33
N PHE A 62 -20.50 6.34 22.96
CA PHE A 62 -20.01 6.23 21.59
C PHE A 62 -21.15 5.94 20.58
N MET A 63 -22.26 5.34 21.02
CA MET A 63 -23.45 5.18 20.18
C MET A 63 -24.05 6.54 19.80
N GLU A 64 -24.08 7.49 20.73
CA GLU A 64 -24.55 8.85 20.45
C GLU A 64 -23.54 9.60 19.56
N ASP A 65 -22.23 9.40 19.76
CA ASP A 65 -21.23 9.97 18.85
C ASP A 65 -21.40 9.48 17.40
N VAL A 66 -21.70 8.19 17.21
CA VAL A 66 -21.99 7.60 15.89
C VAL A 66 -23.31 8.14 15.33
N ASN A 67 -24.34 8.29 16.15
CA ASN A 67 -25.62 8.90 15.75
C ASN A 67 -25.42 10.34 15.25
N VAL A 68 -24.69 11.18 16.00
CA VAL A 68 -24.36 12.55 15.61
C VAL A 68 -23.53 12.58 14.32
N ALA A 69 -22.58 11.65 14.16
CA ALA A 69 -21.81 11.53 12.91
C ALA A 69 -22.71 11.24 11.70
N PHE A 70 -23.71 10.36 11.83
CA PHE A 70 -24.69 10.11 10.77
C PHE A 70 -25.58 11.33 10.50
N GLN A 71 -25.95 12.10 11.53
CA GLN A 71 -26.67 13.37 11.33
C GLN A 71 -25.84 14.38 10.55
N TYR A 72 -24.51 14.42 10.75
CA TYR A 72 -23.64 15.25 9.90
C TYR A 72 -23.51 14.69 8.49
N LEU A 73 -23.41 13.37 8.33
CA LEU A 73 -23.32 12.72 7.02
C LEU A 73 -24.57 12.96 6.16
N LEU A 74 -25.76 12.96 6.77
CA LEU A 74 -27.03 13.29 6.11
C LEU A 74 -27.01 14.67 5.45
N LYS A 75 -26.28 15.63 6.02
CA LYS A 75 -26.13 16.98 5.43
C LYS A 75 -25.29 16.99 4.15
N LEU A 76 -24.58 15.91 3.85
CA LEU A 76 -23.79 15.74 2.64
C LEU A 76 -24.61 15.06 1.51
N THR A 77 -25.84 15.52 1.28
CA THR A 77 -26.80 14.93 0.32
C THR A 77 -26.20 14.69 -1.07
N PRO A 78 -25.43 15.61 -1.69
CA PRO A 78 -24.83 15.35 -3.01
C PRO A 78 -23.85 14.18 -3.05
N LEU A 79 -23.17 13.88 -1.94
CA LEU A 79 -22.28 12.73 -1.82
C LEU A 79 -23.11 11.44 -1.79
N LEU A 80 -24.15 11.41 -0.95
CA LEU A 80 -25.03 10.26 -0.80
C LEU A 80 -25.79 9.94 -2.09
N ASP A 81 -26.30 10.96 -2.79
CA ASP A 81 -27.03 10.78 -4.04
C ASP A 81 -26.13 10.21 -5.16
N LYS A 82 -24.86 10.66 -5.23
CA LYS A 82 -23.89 10.07 -6.16
C LYS A 82 -23.57 8.62 -5.84
N ALA A 83 -23.45 8.27 -4.56
CA ALA A 83 -23.23 6.90 -4.14
C ALA A 83 -24.43 6.00 -4.47
N ASP A 84 -25.64 6.48 -4.20
CA ASP A 84 -26.88 5.75 -4.53
C ASP A 84 -27.03 5.53 -6.03
N GLN A 85 -26.69 6.53 -6.86
CA GLN A 85 -26.66 6.39 -8.31
C GLN A 85 -25.60 5.38 -8.79
N ARG A 86 -24.40 5.41 -8.20
CA ARG A 86 -23.30 4.50 -8.55
C ARG A 86 -23.63 3.05 -8.20
N CYS A 87 -24.21 2.82 -7.02
CA CYS A 87 -24.52 1.50 -6.49
C CYS A 87 -25.92 0.99 -6.86
N ASN A 88 -26.74 1.86 -7.45
CA ASN A 88 -28.15 1.62 -7.75
C ASN A 88 -28.98 1.14 -6.54
N CYS A 89 -28.72 1.67 -5.34
CA CYS A 89 -29.41 1.29 -4.10
C CYS A 89 -29.37 2.40 -3.04
N ASP A 90 -30.10 2.23 -1.94
CA ASP A 90 -30.01 3.11 -0.75
C ASP A 90 -28.77 2.76 0.08
N CYS A 91 -27.63 3.36 -0.26
CA CYS A 91 -26.38 3.05 0.40
C CYS A 91 -26.42 3.41 1.89
N LEU A 92 -26.98 4.56 2.24
CA LEU A 92 -27.06 4.97 3.64
C LEU A 92 -27.96 4.02 4.45
N GLY A 93 -29.14 3.67 3.93
CA GLY A 93 -30.06 2.75 4.59
C GLY A 93 -29.41 1.39 4.88
N MET A 94 -28.66 0.84 3.93
CA MET A 94 -27.93 -0.41 4.13
C MET A 94 -26.84 -0.29 5.19
N LEU A 95 -26.10 0.82 5.22
CA LEU A 95 -25.09 1.05 6.25
C LEU A 95 -25.68 1.23 7.65
N LEU A 96 -26.81 1.93 7.75
CA LEU A 96 -27.54 2.12 9.01
C LEU A 96 -28.01 0.77 9.57
N GLN A 97 -28.53 -0.12 8.72
CA GLN A 97 -28.93 -1.47 9.13
C GLN A 97 -27.75 -2.29 9.67
N GLU A 98 -26.59 -2.25 9.02
CA GLU A 98 -25.40 -2.96 9.52
C GLU A 98 -24.88 -2.37 10.83
N CYS A 99 -24.87 -1.04 10.98
CA CYS A 99 -24.52 -0.40 12.23
C CYS A 99 -25.48 -0.78 13.37
N ASN A 100 -26.79 -0.83 13.09
CA ASN A 100 -27.80 -1.30 14.05
C ASN A 100 -27.53 -2.75 14.49
N LYS A 101 -27.32 -3.68 13.53
CA LYS A 101 -27.02 -5.09 13.81
C LYS A 101 -25.82 -5.28 14.74
N LEU A 102 -24.82 -4.40 14.64
CA LEU A 102 -23.61 -4.42 15.49
C LEU A 102 -23.77 -3.64 16.81
N GLY A 103 -24.94 -3.07 17.09
CA GLY A 103 -25.19 -2.26 18.27
C GLY A 103 -24.42 -0.93 18.29
N LEU A 104 -24.10 -0.38 17.11
CA LEU A 104 -23.52 0.96 16.95
C LEU A 104 -24.59 2.06 16.88
N LEU A 105 -25.85 1.68 16.64
CA LEU A 105 -27.04 2.54 16.67
C LEU A 105 -28.17 1.79 17.38
N SER A 106 -29.06 2.55 18.03
CA SER A 106 -30.33 2.03 18.55
C SER A 106 -31.38 1.92 17.43
N ASP A 107 -32.45 1.17 17.68
CA ASP A 107 -33.59 1.08 16.76
C ASP A 107 -34.26 2.44 16.53
N SER A 108 -34.39 3.25 17.59
CA SER A 108 -34.97 4.60 17.51
C SER A 108 -34.13 5.52 16.63
N ASN A 109 -32.80 5.52 16.80
CA ASN A 109 -31.89 6.34 16.01
C ASN A 109 -31.89 5.88 14.55
N THR A 110 -31.88 4.56 14.32
CA THR A 110 -31.92 3.97 12.98
C THR A 110 -33.20 4.37 12.23
N ALA A 111 -34.36 4.26 12.89
CA ALA A 111 -35.64 4.66 12.32
C ALA A 111 -35.69 6.17 12.01
N SER A 112 -35.21 7.01 12.93
CA SER A 112 -35.17 8.47 12.73
C SER A 112 -34.28 8.87 11.54
N LEU A 113 -33.07 8.32 11.45
CA LEU A 113 -32.14 8.60 10.36
C LEU A 113 -32.66 8.10 9.01
N THR A 114 -33.31 6.92 9.00
CA THR A 114 -33.92 6.35 7.79
C THR A 114 -35.09 7.20 7.29
N SER A 115 -35.95 7.71 8.20
CA SER A 115 -37.05 8.62 7.82
C SER A 115 -36.50 9.88 7.16
N LYS A 116 -35.51 10.53 7.79
CA LYS A 116 -34.86 11.74 7.25
C LYS A 116 -34.26 11.49 5.87
N ARG A 117 -33.55 10.37 5.68
CA ARG A 117 -33.01 10.02 4.35
C ARG A 117 -34.12 9.78 3.33
N THR A 118 -35.23 9.18 3.73
CA THR A 118 -36.36 8.90 2.83
C THR A 118 -36.98 10.21 2.34
N GLU A 119 -37.20 11.16 3.24
CA GLU A 119 -37.68 12.52 2.91
C GLU A 119 -36.72 13.24 1.95
N ASP A 120 -35.41 13.23 2.24
CA ASP A 120 -34.40 13.85 1.37
C ASP A 120 -34.36 13.22 -0.04
N ARG A 121 -34.68 11.93 -0.16
CA ARG A 121 -34.64 11.19 -1.45
C ARG A 121 -35.83 11.48 -2.35
N GLU A 122 -36.92 12.08 -1.86
CA GLU A 122 -38.05 12.44 -2.72
C GLU A 122 -37.64 13.39 -3.87
N PHE A 123 -36.59 14.18 -3.63
CA PHE A 123 -36.04 15.15 -4.59
C PHE A 123 -34.82 14.62 -5.35
N ALA A 124 -34.39 13.38 -5.10
CA ALA A 124 -33.18 12.80 -5.71
C ALA A 124 -33.44 12.22 -7.11
N PRO A 125 -32.41 12.16 -7.99
CA PRO A 125 -32.52 11.49 -9.28
C PRO A 125 -32.94 10.03 -9.13
N ARG A 126 -33.95 9.59 -9.90
CA ARG A 126 -34.48 8.23 -9.83
C ARG A 126 -33.38 7.21 -10.16
N LEU A 127 -33.30 6.16 -9.34
CA LEU A 127 -32.44 5.01 -9.55
C LEU A 127 -32.73 4.36 -10.92
N LYS A 128 -31.70 3.76 -11.54
CA LYS A 128 -31.86 3.04 -12.81
C LYS A 128 -32.77 1.82 -12.57
N THR A 129 -33.61 1.48 -13.55
CA THR A 129 -34.63 0.41 -13.49
C THR A 129 -34.07 -0.93 -12.99
N ALA A 130 -34.93 -1.76 -12.39
CA ALA A 130 -34.59 -3.05 -11.76
C ALA A 130 -33.86 -4.06 -12.67
N GLU A 131 -33.90 -3.88 -13.99
CA GLU A 131 -33.13 -4.68 -14.97
C GLU A 131 -31.59 -4.56 -14.76
N ASN A 132 -31.13 -3.52 -14.06
CA ASN A 132 -29.72 -3.25 -13.75
C ASN A 132 -29.27 -3.70 -12.35
N ALA A 133 -30.09 -4.46 -11.60
CA ALA A 133 -29.78 -4.85 -10.22
C ALA A 133 -28.52 -5.73 -10.05
N ASN A 134 -28.05 -6.35 -11.14
CA ASN A 134 -26.84 -7.19 -11.18
C ASN A 134 -25.56 -6.40 -11.51
N ILE A 135 -25.64 -5.08 -11.73
CA ILE A 135 -24.48 -4.23 -11.99
C ILE A 135 -23.76 -3.96 -10.66
N GLN A 136 -22.45 -4.24 -10.63
CA GLN A 136 -21.58 -3.89 -9.49
C GLN A 136 -21.16 -2.42 -9.58
N PRO A 137 -20.91 -1.74 -8.44
CA PRO A 137 -20.94 -2.25 -7.08
C PRO A 137 -22.37 -2.30 -6.51
N ASN A 138 -22.77 -3.41 -5.89
CA ASN A 138 -24.05 -3.50 -5.18
C ASN A 138 -23.81 -3.95 -3.72
N PRO A 139 -23.98 -3.04 -2.74
CA PRO A 139 -23.85 -3.35 -1.32
C PRO A 139 -24.73 -4.52 -0.86
N GLY A 140 -25.92 -4.73 -1.46
CA GLY A 140 -26.77 -5.87 -1.14
C GLY A 140 -26.14 -7.21 -1.48
N LEU A 141 -25.35 -7.28 -2.54
CA LEU A 141 -24.63 -8.50 -2.91
C LEU A 141 -23.46 -8.76 -1.96
N ILE A 142 -22.72 -7.74 -1.52
CA ILE A 142 -21.59 -7.93 -0.59
C ILE A 142 -22.06 -8.41 0.78
N LEU A 143 -23.17 -7.86 1.29
CA LEU A 143 -23.72 -8.26 2.59
C LEU A 143 -24.23 -9.71 2.57
N ARG A 144 -24.76 -10.18 1.43
CA ARG A 144 -25.15 -11.59 1.24
C ARG A 144 -23.94 -12.51 1.03
N ALA A 145 -22.81 -11.99 0.59
CA ALA A 145 -21.59 -12.77 0.40
C ALA A 145 -20.98 -13.22 1.73
N GLU A 146 -21.08 -12.44 2.81
CA GLU A 146 -20.53 -12.82 4.14
C GLU A 146 -21.02 -14.19 4.67
N PRO A 147 -22.34 -14.47 4.78
CA PRO A 147 -22.80 -15.79 5.21
C PRO A 147 -22.41 -16.88 4.20
N THR A 148 -22.35 -16.55 2.91
CA THR A 148 -21.95 -17.47 1.85
C THR A 148 -20.50 -17.92 2.00
N VAL A 149 -19.56 -16.99 2.28
CA VAL A 149 -18.15 -17.32 2.61
C VAL A 149 -18.09 -18.29 3.78
N THR A 150 -18.90 -18.07 4.81
CA THR A 150 -18.93 -18.94 6.01
C THR A 150 -19.44 -20.33 5.69
N ASN A 151 -20.47 -20.44 4.84
CA ASN A 151 -21.01 -21.73 4.41
C ASN A 151 -20.03 -22.48 3.50
N ILE A 152 -19.37 -21.80 2.56
CA ILE A 152 -18.34 -22.42 1.72
C ILE A 152 -17.19 -22.95 2.57
N LEU A 153 -16.70 -22.17 3.55
CA LEU A 153 -15.65 -22.64 4.46
C LEU A 153 -16.04 -23.94 5.18
N LYS A 154 -17.29 -24.05 5.65
CA LYS A 154 -17.81 -25.28 6.26
C LYS A 154 -17.91 -26.42 5.25
N THR A 155 -18.37 -26.15 4.04
CA THR A 155 -18.46 -27.17 2.97
C THR A 155 -17.08 -27.71 2.63
N VAL A 156 -16.06 -26.86 2.47
CA VAL A 156 -14.69 -27.33 2.16
C VAL A 156 -14.06 -28.10 3.33
N ASP A 157 -14.50 -27.87 4.56
CA ASP A 157 -14.08 -28.63 5.74
C ASP A 157 -14.71 -30.02 5.89
N ALA A 158 -15.78 -30.31 5.14
CA ALA A 158 -16.40 -31.63 5.18
C ALA A 158 -15.46 -32.70 4.57
N ASP A 159 -15.61 -33.95 5.02
CA ASP A 159 -14.85 -35.08 4.47
C ASP A 159 -15.39 -35.46 3.07
N HIS A 160 -14.68 -35.04 2.03
CA HIS A 160 -15.02 -35.31 0.63
C HIS A 160 -14.39 -36.59 0.08
N SER A 161 -13.81 -37.45 0.94
CA SER A 161 -13.15 -38.70 0.52
C SER A 161 -14.05 -39.64 -0.29
N LYS A 162 -15.38 -39.49 -0.19
CA LYS A 162 -16.37 -40.34 -0.87
C LYS A 162 -17.17 -39.67 -2.00
N SER A 163 -17.19 -38.34 -2.12
CA SER A 163 -17.99 -37.63 -3.13
C SER A 163 -17.45 -36.22 -3.46
N PRO A 164 -16.31 -36.12 -4.17
CA PRO A 164 -15.66 -34.84 -4.50
C PRO A 164 -16.42 -33.98 -5.54
N GLU A 165 -17.44 -34.53 -6.22
CA GLU A 165 -18.19 -33.83 -7.26
C GLU A 165 -18.99 -32.62 -6.75
N GLY A 166 -19.58 -32.75 -5.55
CA GLY A 166 -20.35 -31.64 -4.95
C GLY A 166 -19.45 -30.44 -4.65
N LEU A 167 -18.25 -30.69 -4.14
CA LEU A 167 -17.25 -29.66 -3.91
C LEU A 167 -16.78 -29.02 -5.23
N LEU A 168 -16.55 -29.83 -6.27
CA LEU A 168 -16.18 -29.33 -7.59
C LEU A 168 -17.27 -28.40 -8.17
N GLY A 169 -18.55 -28.77 -8.02
CA GLY A 169 -19.67 -27.91 -8.45
C GLY A 169 -19.67 -26.55 -7.75
N VAL A 170 -19.46 -26.52 -6.42
CA VAL A 170 -19.37 -25.28 -5.66
C VAL A 170 -18.23 -24.38 -6.16
N LEU A 171 -17.02 -24.95 -6.32
CA LEU A 171 -15.86 -24.19 -6.79
C LEU A 171 -15.99 -23.75 -8.26
N GLY A 172 -16.58 -24.58 -9.11
CA GLY A 172 -16.87 -24.23 -10.51
C GLY A 172 -17.84 -23.05 -10.61
N HIS A 173 -18.94 -23.07 -9.84
CA HIS A 173 -19.88 -21.95 -9.80
C HIS A 173 -19.25 -20.66 -9.23
N MET A 174 -18.31 -20.76 -8.29
CA MET A 174 -17.58 -19.58 -7.79
C MET A 174 -16.75 -18.88 -8.86
N LEU A 175 -16.23 -19.61 -9.87
CA LEU A 175 -15.47 -19.01 -10.97
C LEU A 175 -16.35 -18.24 -11.97
N SER A 176 -17.67 -18.37 -11.88
CA SER A 176 -18.58 -17.71 -12.83
C SER A 176 -18.76 -16.22 -12.51
N GLY A 177 -18.60 -15.37 -13.53
CA GLY A 177 -18.77 -13.92 -13.43
C GLY A 177 -17.87 -13.28 -12.37
N LYS A 178 -18.41 -12.32 -11.61
CA LYS A 178 -17.70 -11.61 -10.51
C LYS A 178 -17.85 -12.32 -9.14
N SER A 179 -18.33 -13.56 -9.11
CA SER A 179 -18.67 -14.27 -7.85
C SER A 179 -17.45 -14.49 -6.95
N LEU A 180 -16.34 -14.96 -7.53
CA LEU A 180 -15.08 -15.14 -6.79
C LEU A 180 -14.61 -13.83 -6.15
N ASP A 181 -14.54 -12.74 -6.92
CA ASP A 181 -14.08 -11.44 -6.42
C ASP A 181 -14.96 -10.91 -5.29
N LEU A 182 -16.29 -11.07 -5.43
CA LEU A 182 -17.25 -10.70 -4.40
C LEU A 182 -17.01 -11.47 -3.10
N LEU A 183 -16.83 -12.79 -3.18
CA LEU A 183 -16.58 -13.66 -2.02
C LEU A 183 -15.22 -13.35 -1.37
N LEU A 184 -14.17 -13.13 -2.17
CA LEU A 184 -12.86 -12.77 -1.65
C LEU A 184 -12.86 -11.39 -0.98
N ALA A 185 -13.57 -10.41 -1.54
CA ALA A 185 -13.72 -9.09 -0.94
C ALA A 185 -14.44 -9.16 0.42
N ALA A 186 -15.53 -9.92 0.50
CA ALA A 186 -16.24 -10.17 1.76
C ALA A 186 -15.37 -10.94 2.77
N ALA A 187 -14.64 -11.97 2.33
CA ALA A 187 -13.71 -12.73 3.18
C ALA A 187 -12.56 -11.84 3.71
N ALA A 188 -12.04 -10.93 2.89
CA ALA A 188 -11.01 -9.98 3.28
C ALA A 188 -11.52 -8.99 4.34
N ALA A 189 -12.69 -8.37 4.09
CA ALA A 189 -13.30 -7.41 5.01
C ALA A 189 -13.64 -8.04 6.38
N THR A 190 -14.10 -9.30 6.38
CA THR A 190 -14.49 -10.03 7.60
C THR A 190 -13.34 -10.78 8.27
N GLY A 191 -12.12 -10.71 7.73
CA GLY A 191 -10.93 -11.36 8.29
C GLY A 191 -10.88 -12.88 8.10
N LYS A 192 -11.68 -13.44 7.18
CA LYS A 192 -11.76 -14.88 6.86
C LYS A 192 -10.89 -15.29 5.66
N LEU A 193 -10.29 -14.33 4.94
CA LEU A 193 -9.51 -14.59 3.73
C LEU A 193 -8.36 -15.61 3.92
N LYS A 194 -7.60 -15.51 5.02
CA LYS A 194 -6.53 -16.46 5.34
C LYS A 194 -7.06 -17.89 5.47
N SER A 195 -8.16 -18.07 6.21
CA SER A 195 -8.81 -19.37 6.38
C SER A 195 -9.28 -19.92 5.04
N PHE A 196 -9.80 -19.05 4.17
CA PHE A 196 -10.23 -19.37 2.81
C PHE A 196 -9.07 -19.88 1.95
N ALA A 197 -7.96 -19.12 1.90
CA ALA A 197 -6.75 -19.51 1.17
C ALA A 197 -6.18 -20.84 1.68
N ARG A 198 -6.11 -21.05 2.99
CA ARG A 198 -5.67 -22.33 3.58
C ARG A 198 -6.51 -23.53 3.12
N LYS A 199 -7.82 -23.35 2.90
CA LYS A 199 -8.66 -24.44 2.37
C LYS A 199 -8.25 -24.80 0.95
N PHE A 200 -7.98 -23.83 0.10
CA PHE A 200 -7.51 -24.08 -1.26
C PHE A 200 -6.12 -24.74 -1.28
N ILE A 201 -5.22 -24.35 -0.38
CA ILE A 201 -3.92 -25.02 -0.23
C ILE A 201 -4.13 -26.51 0.08
N LYS A 202 -5.01 -26.86 1.02
CA LYS A 202 -5.34 -28.26 1.32
C LYS A 202 -5.86 -29.03 0.09
N LEU A 203 -6.67 -28.39 -0.75
CA LEU A 203 -7.15 -29.01 -2.00
C LEU A 203 -6.03 -29.24 -3.02
N ASN A 204 -4.99 -28.41 -3.01
CA ASN A 204 -3.79 -28.59 -3.82
C ASN A 204 -2.88 -29.72 -3.31
N GLU A 205 -2.98 -30.07 -2.03
CA GLU A 205 -2.27 -31.21 -1.42
C GLU A 205 -3.01 -32.54 -1.59
N PHE A 206 -4.35 -32.51 -1.67
CA PHE A 206 -5.20 -33.71 -1.79
C PHE A 206 -4.78 -34.70 -2.90
N PRO A 207 -4.31 -34.26 -4.09
CA PRO A 207 -3.86 -35.17 -5.15
C PRO A 207 -2.58 -35.97 -4.87
N LYS A 208 -1.94 -35.80 -3.70
CA LYS A 208 -0.75 -36.59 -3.30
C LYS A 208 -1.06 -38.04 -2.93
N HIS A 209 -2.30 -38.34 -2.52
CA HIS A 209 -2.73 -39.68 -2.14
C HIS A 209 -3.56 -40.32 -3.26
N ILE A 210 -2.92 -41.17 -4.07
CA ILE A 210 -3.55 -41.83 -5.24
C ILE A 210 -3.74 -43.31 -4.91
N SER A 211 -4.98 -43.83 -4.94
CA SER A 211 -5.24 -45.27 -4.92
C SER A 211 -6.52 -45.63 -5.67
N GLY A 212 -6.46 -46.60 -6.58
CA GLY A 212 -7.63 -47.25 -7.19
C GLY A 212 -8.61 -46.35 -7.96
N GLU A 213 -8.11 -45.36 -8.72
CA GLU A 213 -8.96 -44.29 -9.29
C GLU A 213 -9.49 -44.61 -10.71
N GLY A 214 -10.82 -44.51 -10.90
CA GLY A 214 -11.46 -44.55 -12.23
C GLY A 214 -11.38 -43.22 -12.99
N SER A 215 -11.60 -43.24 -14.31
CA SER A 215 -11.43 -42.06 -15.19
C SER A 215 -12.21 -40.82 -14.77
N LYS A 216 -13.42 -40.99 -14.20
CA LYS A 216 -14.26 -39.86 -13.74
C LYS A 216 -13.64 -39.18 -12.51
N SER A 217 -13.21 -39.96 -11.52
CA SER A 217 -12.57 -39.43 -10.30
C SER A 217 -11.28 -38.69 -10.65
N ALA A 218 -10.49 -39.24 -11.57
CA ALA A 218 -9.24 -38.61 -12.02
C ALA A 218 -9.48 -37.21 -12.62
N SER A 219 -10.57 -37.04 -13.38
CA SER A 219 -10.99 -35.75 -13.92
C SER A 219 -11.40 -34.76 -12.83
N VAL A 220 -12.20 -35.21 -11.85
CA VAL A 220 -12.63 -34.37 -10.72
C VAL A 220 -11.43 -33.91 -9.90
N ARG A 221 -10.48 -34.81 -9.61
CA ARG A 221 -9.25 -34.50 -8.88
C ARG A 221 -8.37 -33.49 -9.63
N ALA A 222 -8.23 -33.66 -10.95
CA ALA A 222 -7.51 -32.70 -11.78
C ALA A 222 -8.15 -31.30 -11.74
N LEU A 223 -9.48 -31.22 -11.85
CA LEU A 223 -10.22 -29.97 -11.81
C LEU A 223 -10.18 -29.29 -10.44
N LEU A 224 -10.29 -30.05 -9.34
CA LEU A 224 -10.16 -29.50 -7.99
C LEU A 224 -8.78 -28.89 -7.76
N PHE A 225 -7.71 -29.58 -8.18
CA PHE A 225 -6.36 -29.03 -8.14
C PHE A 225 -6.25 -27.77 -8.98
N ASP A 226 -6.71 -27.82 -10.24
CA ASP A 226 -6.56 -26.71 -11.18
C ASP A 226 -7.31 -25.46 -10.72
N ILE A 227 -8.58 -25.60 -10.32
CA ILE A 227 -9.41 -24.48 -9.85
C ILE A 227 -8.84 -23.90 -8.56
N SER A 228 -8.44 -24.73 -7.59
CA SER A 228 -7.86 -24.23 -6.34
C SER A 228 -6.51 -23.54 -6.55
N PHE A 229 -5.68 -24.02 -7.48
CA PHE A 229 -4.42 -23.37 -7.87
C PHE A 229 -4.66 -22.00 -8.51
N LEU A 230 -5.62 -21.90 -9.44
CA LEU A 230 -6.04 -20.64 -10.06
C LEU A 230 -6.55 -19.64 -9.01
N MET A 231 -7.44 -20.08 -8.13
CA MET A 231 -7.97 -19.23 -7.06
C MET A 231 -6.87 -18.72 -6.12
N LEU A 232 -5.88 -19.57 -5.78
CA LEU A 232 -4.74 -19.15 -4.95
C LEU A 232 -3.87 -18.11 -5.64
N CYS A 233 -3.53 -18.30 -6.93
CA CYS A 233 -2.81 -17.30 -7.71
C CYS A 233 -3.55 -15.96 -7.76
N HIS A 234 -4.87 -16.01 -7.96
CA HIS A 234 -5.72 -14.82 -7.97
C HIS A 234 -5.76 -14.11 -6.61
N VAL A 235 -5.86 -14.86 -5.50
CA VAL A 235 -5.77 -14.32 -4.13
C VAL A 235 -4.44 -13.61 -3.90
N VAL A 236 -3.32 -14.23 -4.29
CA VAL A 236 -1.98 -13.65 -4.16
C VAL A 236 -1.87 -12.35 -4.95
N GLN A 237 -2.32 -12.31 -6.20
CA GLN A 237 -2.25 -11.10 -7.01
C GLN A 237 -3.17 -9.99 -6.51
N THR A 238 -4.32 -10.34 -5.92
CA THR A 238 -5.32 -9.36 -5.48
C THR A 238 -5.04 -8.80 -4.08
N TYR A 239 -4.51 -9.62 -3.17
CA TYR A 239 -4.36 -9.31 -1.74
C TYR A 239 -2.95 -9.47 -1.18
N GLY A 240 -1.98 -9.94 -1.98
CA GLY A 240 -0.58 -10.14 -1.57
C GLY A 240 -0.26 -11.55 -1.10
N SER A 241 0.99 -11.97 -1.28
CA SER A 241 1.50 -13.29 -0.88
C SER A 241 1.54 -13.47 0.64
N GLU A 242 1.57 -12.39 1.42
CA GLU A 242 1.55 -12.41 2.88
C GLU A 242 0.26 -13.04 3.44
N VAL A 243 -0.85 -13.01 2.68
CA VAL A 243 -2.09 -13.68 3.08
C VAL A 243 -1.87 -15.18 3.28
N ILE A 244 -0.97 -15.76 2.49
CA ILE A 244 -0.60 -17.17 2.53
C ILE A 244 0.62 -17.39 3.44
N LEU A 245 1.69 -16.62 3.24
CA LEU A 245 3.02 -16.89 3.82
C LEU A 245 3.22 -16.37 5.26
N SER A 246 2.28 -15.61 5.82
CA SER A 246 2.49 -14.93 7.11
C SER A 246 2.52 -15.83 8.34
N ASP A 247 1.97 -17.04 8.27
CA ASP A 247 1.92 -17.97 9.40
C ASP A 247 2.61 -19.28 8.99
N PRO A 248 3.59 -19.79 9.75
CA PRO A 248 4.29 -21.02 9.41
C PRO A 248 3.36 -22.23 9.41
N SER A 249 3.63 -23.17 8.51
CA SER A 249 2.87 -24.43 8.41
C SER A 249 2.91 -25.19 9.74
N PRO A 250 1.76 -25.57 10.32
CA PRO A 250 1.71 -26.30 11.59
C PRO A 250 2.27 -27.72 11.49
N SER A 251 2.43 -28.27 10.27
CA SER A 251 2.92 -29.64 10.03
C SER A 251 4.43 -29.76 9.82
N GLY A 252 5.19 -28.66 9.90
CA GLY A 252 6.64 -28.66 9.66
C GLY A 252 7.04 -28.81 8.19
N GLU A 253 6.26 -29.53 7.38
CA GLU A 253 6.37 -29.57 5.93
C GLU A 253 5.66 -28.35 5.29
N THR A 254 6.37 -27.68 4.37
CA THR A 254 5.83 -26.57 3.58
C THR A 254 4.98 -27.12 2.41
N PRO A 255 3.71 -26.70 2.28
CA PRO A 255 2.87 -27.07 1.16
C PRO A 255 3.51 -26.76 -0.21
N PHE A 256 3.13 -27.53 -1.23
CA PHE A 256 3.60 -27.36 -2.60
C PHE A 256 3.36 -25.93 -3.10
N PHE A 257 2.13 -25.41 -2.91
CA PHE A 257 1.78 -24.09 -3.41
C PHE A 257 2.60 -22.98 -2.74
N GLU A 258 2.88 -23.08 -1.43
CA GLU A 258 3.71 -22.11 -0.72
C GLU A 258 5.14 -22.10 -1.25
N THR A 259 5.70 -23.28 -1.50
CA THR A 259 7.03 -23.44 -2.09
C THR A 259 7.07 -22.82 -3.49
N TRP A 260 6.12 -23.19 -4.36
CA TRP A 260 6.00 -22.66 -5.71
C TRP A 260 5.77 -21.14 -5.72
N LEU A 261 4.94 -20.63 -4.80
CA LEU A 261 4.67 -19.20 -4.65
C LEU A 261 5.97 -18.45 -4.35
N GLN A 262 6.78 -18.93 -3.41
CA GLN A 262 8.05 -18.29 -3.04
C GLN A 262 9.06 -18.29 -4.19
N THR A 263 9.17 -19.37 -4.94
CA THR A 263 10.24 -19.54 -5.94
C THR A 263 9.86 -19.14 -7.36
N CYS A 264 8.57 -19.17 -7.72
CA CYS A 264 8.13 -19.10 -9.11
C CYS A 264 7.24 -17.90 -9.43
N MET A 265 6.33 -17.51 -8.53
CA MET A 265 5.31 -16.50 -8.81
C MET A 265 5.94 -15.10 -8.99
N PRO A 266 5.79 -14.44 -10.17
CA PRO A 266 6.19 -13.06 -10.35
C PRO A 266 5.33 -12.14 -9.49
N GLU A 267 5.97 -11.35 -8.65
CA GLU A 267 5.34 -10.33 -7.81
C GLU A 267 6.10 -9.02 -7.94
N GLU A 268 5.40 -7.90 -7.75
CA GLU A 268 6.03 -6.58 -7.67
C GLU A 268 7.07 -6.56 -6.54
N GLY A 269 8.29 -6.10 -6.89
CA GLY A 269 9.45 -6.04 -5.99
C GLY A 269 10.18 -7.37 -5.75
N LYS A 270 9.75 -8.47 -6.38
CA LYS A 270 10.38 -9.79 -6.20
C LYS A 270 11.28 -10.16 -7.36
N THR A 271 12.55 -10.39 -7.06
CA THR A 271 13.54 -10.92 -8.00
C THR A 271 13.45 -12.44 -8.03
N LEU A 272 13.12 -13.00 -9.18
CA LEU A 272 13.05 -14.45 -9.37
C LEU A 272 14.30 -14.94 -10.08
N ASN A 273 14.81 -16.10 -9.68
CA ASN A 273 15.92 -16.77 -10.35
C ASN A 273 15.35 -17.91 -11.23
N PRO A 274 15.41 -17.81 -12.57
CA PRO A 274 14.95 -18.89 -13.45
C PRO A 274 15.77 -20.19 -13.31
N ASP A 275 16.99 -20.11 -12.76
CA ASP A 275 17.87 -21.25 -12.49
C ASP A 275 17.75 -21.81 -11.07
N HIS A 276 16.71 -21.39 -10.32
CA HIS A 276 16.51 -21.83 -8.95
C HIS A 276 16.45 -23.38 -8.86
N PRO A 277 17.10 -24.02 -7.86
CA PRO A 277 17.16 -25.49 -7.77
C PRO A 277 15.80 -26.20 -7.74
N CYS A 278 14.72 -25.50 -7.35
CA CYS A 278 13.35 -26.04 -7.41
C CYS A 278 12.90 -26.40 -8.85
N PHE A 279 13.56 -25.85 -9.87
CA PHE A 279 13.34 -26.13 -11.29
C PHE A 279 14.31 -27.15 -11.86
N ARG A 280 15.01 -27.92 -11.02
CA ARG A 280 15.80 -29.10 -11.43
C ARG A 280 15.07 -30.39 -11.06
N PRO A 281 13.90 -30.67 -11.67
CA PRO A 281 13.26 -31.97 -11.53
C PRO A 281 14.17 -33.06 -12.11
N GLU A 282 13.88 -34.32 -11.77
CA GLU A 282 14.60 -35.47 -12.33
C GLU A 282 14.54 -35.44 -13.88
N PRO A 283 15.68 -35.53 -14.59
CA PRO A 283 15.71 -35.40 -16.05
C PRO A 283 14.74 -36.34 -16.77
N GLY A 284 14.60 -37.58 -16.29
CA GLY A 284 13.65 -38.54 -16.88
C GLY A 284 12.18 -38.13 -16.80
N LYS A 285 11.79 -37.32 -15.79
CA LYS A 285 10.42 -36.77 -15.70
C LYS A 285 10.20 -35.64 -16.71
N VAL A 286 11.22 -34.82 -16.96
CA VAL A 286 11.16 -33.75 -17.96
C VAL A 286 11.07 -34.34 -19.36
N GLU A 287 11.94 -35.29 -19.69
CA GLU A 287 11.95 -35.97 -20.99
C GLU A 287 10.61 -36.66 -21.27
N SER A 288 10.05 -37.33 -20.25
CA SER A 288 8.72 -37.94 -20.33
C SER A 288 7.61 -36.91 -20.59
N LEU A 289 7.68 -35.76 -19.93
CA LEU A 289 6.70 -34.67 -20.10
C LEU A 289 6.82 -34.01 -21.47
N VAL A 290 8.03 -33.70 -21.94
CA VAL A 290 8.27 -33.14 -23.28
C VAL A 290 7.80 -34.10 -24.37
N THR A 291 8.11 -35.40 -24.22
CA THR A 291 7.65 -36.44 -25.13
C THR A 291 6.11 -36.51 -25.18
N LEU A 292 5.47 -36.45 -24.02
CA LEU A 292 4.01 -36.44 -23.90
C LEU A 292 3.40 -35.22 -24.60
N LEU A 293 3.96 -34.03 -24.37
CA LEU A 293 3.48 -32.77 -24.95
C LEU A 293 3.69 -32.69 -26.46
N ASN A 294 4.73 -33.33 -26.99
CA ASN A 294 5.01 -33.32 -28.43
C ASN A 294 4.15 -34.34 -29.20
N ASN A 295 4.03 -35.56 -28.65
CA ASN A 295 3.48 -36.72 -29.37
C ASN A 295 1.99 -36.96 -29.10
N SER A 296 1.46 -36.61 -27.93
CA SER A 296 0.07 -36.90 -27.59
C SER A 296 -0.83 -35.71 -27.90
N SER A 297 -1.97 -35.97 -28.54
CA SER A 297 -3.08 -35.02 -28.62
C SER A 297 -3.91 -34.98 -27.33
N GLU A 298 -3.79 -35.99 -26.45
CA GLU A 298 -4.54 -36.07 -25.19
C GLU A 298 -3.70 -36.58 -24.01
N MET A 299 -3.69 -35.81 -22.93
CA MET A 299 -3.05 -36.22 -21.68
C MET A 299 -3.98 -37.11 -20.84
N LYS A 300 -3.55 -38.33 -20.52
CA LYS A 300 -4.27 -39.21 -19.59
C LYS A 300 -4.24 -38.60 -18.18
N LEU A 301 -5.40 -38.51 -17.52
CA LEU A 301 -5.54 -37.87 -16.19
C LEU A 301 -5.37 -38.85 -15.01
N VAL A 302 -5.52 -40.15 -15.28
CA VAL A 302 -5.47 -41.22 -14.29
C VAL A 302 -4.08 -41.30 -13.67
N GLN A 303 -4.02 -41.35 -12.34
CA GLN A 303 -2.77 -41.45 -11.56
C GLN A 303 -1.75 -40.32 -11.77
N VAL A 304 -2.13 -39.20 -12.38
CA VAL A 304 -1.25 -38.03 -12.54
C VAL A 304 -1.08 -37.29 -11.22
N LYS A 305 0.17 -37.02 -10.84
CA LYS A 305 0.51 -36.14 -9.72
C LYS A 305 0.72 -34.71 -10.22
N TRP A 306 -0.34 -33.91 -10.18
CA TRP A 306 -0.37 -32.56 -10.77
C TRP A 306 0.69 -31.60 -10.21
N HIS A 307 1.01 -31.69 -8.91
CA HIS A 307 2.09 -30.89 -8.31
C HIS A 307 3.46 -31.20 -8.93
N GLU A 308 3.78 -32.47 -9.21
CA GLU A 308 5.04 -32.86 -9.88
C GLU A 308 5.07 -32.35 -11.32
N ILE A 309 3.94 -32.40 -12.03
CA ILE A 309 3.81 -31.84 -13.38
C ILE A 309 4.05 -30.33 -13.35
N CYS A 310 3.40 -29.58 -12.46
CA CYS A 310 3.60 -28.14 -12.30
C CYS A 310 5.06 -27.76 -12.00
N LEU A 311 5.76 -28.54 -11.17
CA LEU A 311 7.19 -28.34 -10.90
C LEU A 311 8.09 -28.68 -12.10
N SER A 312 7.66 -29.62 -12.96
CA SER A 312 8.42 -30.05 -14.13
C SER A 312 8.17 -29.19 -15.38
N THR A 313 7.02 -28.50 -15.45
CA THR A 313 6.63 -27.66 -16.58
C THR A 313 7.68 -26.58 -16.93
N PRO A 314 8.29 -25.85 -15.98
CA PRO A 314 9.34 -24.87 -16.28
C PRO A 314 10.53 -25.48 -17.05
N ALA A 315 11.04 -26.62 -16.60
CA ALA A 315 12.15 -27.31 -17.26
C ALA A 315 11.76 -27.82 -18.66
N ALA A 316 10.54 -28.35 -18.81
CA ALA A 316 10.03 -28.79 -20.11
C ALA A 316 9.88 -27.62 -21.09
N ILE A 317 9.42 -26.45 -20.62
CA ILE A 317 9.33 -25.23 -21.43
C ILE A 317 10.72 -24.73 -21.84
N LEU A 318 11.70 -24.78 -20.95
CA LEU A 318 13.09 -24.44 -21.28
C LEU A 318 13.64 -25.35 -22.37
N GLU A 319 13.43 -26.67 -22.30
CA GLU A 319 13.86 -27.61 -23.35
C GLU A 319 13.20 -27.31 -24.70
N VAL A 320 11.89 -27.02 -24.70
CA VAL A 320 11.14 -26.65 -25.92
C VAL A 320 11.64 -25.33 -26.49
N LEU A 321 11.91 -24.33 -25.64
CA LEU A 321 12.46 -23.04 -26.04
C LEU A 321 13.86 -23.21 -26.65
N ASN A 322 14.75 -23.96 -25.99
CA ASN A 322 16.08 -24.27 -26.50
C ASN A 322 16.02 -24.99 -27.86
N ALA A 323 15.10 -25.96 -28.01
CA ALA A 323 14.92 -26.66 -29.28
C ALA A 323 14.43 -25.72 -30.39
N TRP A 324 13.56 -24.75 -30.07
CA TRP A 324 13.13 -23.73 -31.03
C TRP A 324 14.22 -22.71 -31.35
N GLU A 325 15.01 -22.31 -30.36
CA GLU A 325 16.15 -21.40 -30.53
C GLU A 325 17.20 -21.99 -31.46
N ASN A 326 17.49 -23.28 -31.32
CA ASN A 326 18.43 -24.03 -32.16
C ASN A 326 17.83 -24.52 -33.50
N GLY A 327 16.58 -24.16 -33.82
CA GLY A 327 15.95 -24.49 -35.11
C GLY A 327 15.49 -25.96 -35.25
N VAL A 328 15.46 -26.72 -34.15
CA VAL A 328 14.96 -28.11 -34.11
C VAL A 328 13.43 -28.14 -34.20
N LEU A 329 12.75 -27.17 -33.59
CA LEU A 329 11.29 -27.03 -33.63
C LEU A 329 10.89 -25.83 -34.49
N SER A 330 9.81 -25.98 -35.26
CA SER A 330 9.13 -24.86 -35.93
C SER A 330 8.19 -24.13 -34.97
N VAL A 331 7.77 -22.91 -35.32
CA VAL A 331 6.82 -22.13 -34.51
C VAL A 331 5.46 -22.84 -34.38
N GLU A 332 5.04 -23.60 -35.39
CA GLU A 332 3.81 -24.40 -35.39
C GLU A 332 3.91 -25.59 -34.42
N ALA A 333 5.08 -26.24 -34.36
CA ALA A 333 5.34 -27.31 -33.40
C ALA A 333 5.31 -26.78 -31.95
N VAL A 334 5.90 -25.61 -31.72
CA VAL A 334 5.84 -24.92 -30.43
C VAL A 334 4.40 -24.54 -30.08
N GLN A 335 3.64 -23.99 -31.04
CA GLN A 335 2.22 -23.68 -30.84
C GLN A 335 1.45 -24.92 -30.38
N LYS A 336 1.61 -26.06 -31.07
CA LYS A 336 0.98 -27.34 -30.70
C LYS A 336 1.34 -27.77 -29.27
N ILE A 337 2.60 -27.65 -28.88
CA ILE A 337 3.06 -27.96 -27.51
C ILE A 337 2.40 -27.02 -26.48
N THR A 338 2.38 -25.71 -26.75
CA THR A 338 1.73 -24.74 -25.85
C THR A 338 0.22 -24.95 -25.74
N ASP A 339 -0.44 -25.37 -26.82
CA ASP A 339 -1.85 -25.77 -26.85
C ASP A 339 -2.11 -26.98 -25.96
N ASN A 340 -1.24 -27.98 -26.00
CA ASN A 340 -1.30 -29.15 -25.13
C ASN A 340 -1.13 -28.78 -23.64
N ILE A 341 -0.27 -27.81 -23.32
CA ILE A 341 -0.06 -27.33 -21.94
C ILE A 341 -1.32 -26.67 -21.36
N LYS A 342 -2.00 -25.81 -22.12
CA LYS A 342 -3.20 -25.07 -21.66
C LYS A 342 -4.53 -25.81 -21.89
N GLY A 343 -4.51 -26.97 -22.56
CA GLY A 343 -5.71 -27.66 -23.01
C GLY A 343 -6.55 -28.33 -21.93
N LYS A 344 -5.92 -28.96 -20.94
CA LYS A 344 -6.64 -29.71 -19.89
C LYS A 344 -6.62 -28.96 -18.54
N VAL A 345 -5.45 -28.50 -18.09
CA VAL A 345 -5.26 -27.79 -16.82
C VAL A 345 -4.58 -26.43 -17.02
N CYS A 346 -5.20 -25.37 -16.54
CA CYS A 346 -4.69 -24.00 -16.71
C CYS A 346 -3.47 -23.71 -15.83
N SER A 347 -3.35 -24.40 -14.69
CA SER A 347 -2.24 -24.32 -13.74
C SER A 347 -0.88 -24.63 -14.38
N MET A 348 -0.81 -25.56 -15.34
CA MET A 348 0.43 -25.82 -16.08
C MET A 348 0.86 -24.61 -16.90
N ALA A 349 -0.08 -23.99 -17.62
CA ALA A 349 0.22 -22.81 -18.41
C ALA A 349 0.67 -21.64 -17.53
N ILE A 350 0.09 -21.47 -16.33
CA ILE A 350 0.56 -20.48 -15.35
C ILE A 350 2.00 -20.77 -14.91
N CYS A 351 2.35 -22.02 -14.61
CA CYS A 351 3.72 -22.39 -14.24
C CYS A 351 4.71 -22.10 -15.37
N ALA A 352 4.34 -22.38 -16.62
CA ALA A 352 5.14 -22.07 -17.81
C ALA A 352 5.38 -20.55 -17.95
N VAL A 353 4.31 -19.76 -17.89
CA VAL A 353 4.38 -18.29 -18.03
C VAL A 353 5.16 -17.66 -16.88
N ALA A 354 4.98 -18.12 -15.65
CA ALA A 354 5.72 -17.64 -14.49
C ALA A 354 7.25 -17.76 -14.69
N TRP A 355 7.71 -18.91 -15.19
CA TRP A 355 9.13 -19.11 -15.50
C TRP A 355 9.57 -18.27 -16.72
N LEU A 356 8.80 -18.24 -17.81
CA LEU A 356 9.13 -17.44 -19.00
C LEU A 356 9.26 -15.94 -18.66
N VAL A 357 8.41 -15.41 -17.79
CA VAL A 357 8.51 -14.02 -17.30
C VAL A 357 9.82 -13.79 -16.55
N ALA A 358 10.23 -14.71 -15.67
CA ALA A 358 11.51 -14.62 -14.97
C ALA A 358 12.70 -14.72 -15.96
N HIS A 359 12.62 -15.61 -16.93
CA HIS A 359 13.64 -15.80 -17.96
C HIS A 359 13.81 -14.55 -18.85
N VAL A 360 12.71 -13.99 -19.37
CA VAL A 360 12.73 -12.78 -20.23
C VAL A 360 13.41 -11.59 -19.53
N ARG A 361 13.26 -11.47 -18.21
CA ARG A 361 13.91 -10.41 -17.43
C ARG A 361 15.44 -10.52 -17.43
N MET A 362 15.99 -11.72 -17.65
CA MET A 362 17.43 -11.99 -17.71
C MET A 362 18.02 -11.84 -19.13
N LEU A 363 17.18 -11.73 -20.16
CA LEU A 363 17.61 -11.71 -21.57
C LEU A 363 17.86 -10.30 -22.11
N GLY A 364 18.81 -10.20 -23.06
CA GLY A 364 19.00 -9.03 -23.91
C GLY A 364 17.82 -8.82 -24.87
N ARG A 365 17.64 -7.61 -25.40
CA ARG A 365 16.44 -7.23 -26.18
C ARG A 365 16.17 -8.17 -27.37
N ASP A 366 17.22 -8.57 -28.10
CA ASP A 366 17.10 -9.39 -29.31
C ASP A 366 16.73 -10.85 -29.00
N GLU A 367 17.08 -11.35 -27.82
CA GLU A 367 16.78 -12.71 -27.37
C GLU A 367 15.34 -12.87 -26.85
N ARG A 368 14.63 -11.77 -26.61
CA ARG A 368 13.28 -11.80 -25.99
C ARG A 368 12.18 -12.26 -26.94
N GLU A 369 12.38 -12.22 -28.25
CA GLU A 369 11.32 -12.40 -29.25
C GLU A 369 10.64 -13.77 -29.16
N LYS A 370 11.42 -14.85 -29.13
CA LYS A 370 10.91 -16.24 -29.05
C LYS A 370 10.19 -16.52 -27.72
N PRO A 371 10.79 -16.27 -26.53
CA PRO A 371 10.08 -16.44 -25.27
C PRO A 371 8.82 -15.57 -25.14
N GLN A 372 8.84 -14.32 -25.59
CA GLN A 372 7.64 -13.47 -25.60
C GLN A 372 6.55 -14.00 -26.54
N THR A 373 6.94 -14.57 -27.67
CA THR A 373 6.00 -15.24 -28.58
C THR A 373 5.39 -16.46 -27.91
N MET A 374 6.19 -17.30 -27.25
CA MET A 374 5.70 -18.46 -26.50
C MET A 374 4.72 -18.07 -25.38
N ILE A 375 4.98 -16.96 -24.67
CA ILE A 375 4.01 -16.39 -23.70
C ILE A 375 2.68 -16.06 -24.39
N ARG A 376 2.71 -15.37 -25.54
CA ARG A 376 1.48 -15.05 -26.31
C ARG A 376 0.71 -16.29 -26.74
N GLN A 377 1.41 -17.35 -27.13
CA GLN A 377 0.79 -18.62 -27.47
C GLN A 377 0.09 -19.26 -26.26
N LEU A 378 0.72 -19.25 -25.08
CA LEU A 378 0.14 -19.79 -23.84
C LEU A 378 -1.07 -19.00 -23.31
N VAL A 379 -1.08 -17.68 -23.53
CA VAL A 379 -2.17 -16.78 -23.08
C VAL A 379 -3.41 -16.85 -24.00
N THR A 380 -3.26 -17.33 -25.23
CA THR A 380 -4.36 -17.43 -26.20
C THR A 380 -5.32 -18.58 -25.83
N PRO A 381 -6.63 -18.35 -25.62
CA PRO A 381 -7.61 -19.40 -25.37
C PRO A 381 -7.67 -20.47 -26.48
N LEU A 382 -8.03 -21.71 -26.14
CA LEU A 382 -8.39 -22.71 -27.15
C LEU A 382 -9.88 -22.63 -27.47
N TYR A 383 -10.21 -22.85 -28.74
CA TYR A 383 -11.59 -22.99 -29.20
C TYR A 383 -11.77 -24.43 -29.72
N GLY A 384 -12.22 -25.36 -28.86
CA GLY A 384 -12.37 -26.77 -29.22
C GLY A 384 -13.16 -27.62 -28.21
N GLU A 385 -13.63 -28.79 -28.66
CA GLU A 385 -14.55 -29.68 -27.92
C GLU A 385 -13.89 -30.56 -26.84
N ASN A 386 -12.56 -30.74 -26.87
CA ASN A 386 -11.82 -31.64 -25.96
C ASN A 386 -11.38 -30.99 -24.63
N THR A 387 -12.19 -30.09 -24.06
CA THR A 387 -11.86 -29.37 -22.82
C THR A 387 -12.54 -29.97 -21.59
N LEU A 388 -11.95 -29.80 -20.40
CA LEU A 388 -12.56 -30.26 -19.13
C LEU A 388 -13.66 -29.29 -18.66
N GLN A 389 -14.51 -29.73 -17.74
CA GLN A 389 -15.59 -28.89 -17.17
C GLN A 389 -15.08 -27.51 -16.71
N PHE A 390 -15.96 -26.51 -16.82
CA PHE A 390 -15.68 -25.11 -16.46
C PHE A 390 -14.49 -24.49 -17.22
N TYR A 391 -14.16 -24.98 -18.42
CA TYR A 391 -13.00 -24.47 -19.17
C TYR A 391 -13.07 -22.97 -19.42
N ASN A 392 -14.23 -22.46 -19.85
CA ASN A 392 -14.40 -21.04 -20.15
C ASN A 392 -14.13 -20.17 -18.91
N GLU A 393 -14.70 -20.56 -17.76
CA GLU A 393 -14.50 -19.87 -16.49
C GLU A 393 -13.04 -19.95 -16.03
N ARG A 394 -12.40 -21.11 -16.15
CA ARG A 394 -10.98 -21.31 -15.81
C ARG A 394 -10.05 -20.50 -16.72
N VAL A 395 -10.34 -20.40 -18.01
CA VAL A 395 -9.54 -19.61 -18.96
C VAL A 395 -9.66 -18.12 -18.70
N ILE A 396 -10.82 -17.62 -18.29
CA ILE A 396 -11.00 -16.22 -17.90
C ILE A 396 -10.08 -15.87 -16.73
N ILE A 397 -10.09 -16.67 -15.66
CA ILE A 397 -9.24 -16.39 -14.50
C ILE A 397 -7.75 -16.62 -14.83
N MET A 398 -7.41 -17.67 -15.58
CA MET A 398 -6.04 -17.91 -16.07
C MET A 398 -5.51 -16.72 -16.86
N SER A 399 -6.33 -16.18 -17.77
CA SER A 399 -5.99 -15.02 -18.59
C SER A 399 -5.70 -13.80 -17.72
N SER A 400 -6.58 -13.51 -16.76
CA SER A 400 -6.38 -12.40 -15.81
C SER A 400 -5.08 -12.55 -15.02
N ILE A 401 -4.78 -13.78 -14.56
CA ILE A 401 -3.57 -14.08 -13.80
C ILE A 401 -2.31 -13.87 -14.65
N MET A 402 -2.28 -14.43 -15.86
CA MET A 402 -1.14 -14.33 -16.77
C MET A 402 -0.92 -12.91 -17.26
N GLU A 403 -2.00 -12.16 -17.54
CA GLU A 403 -1.91 -10.75 -17.85
C GLU A 403 -1.14 -10.03 -16.74
N HIS A 404 -1.46 -10.30 -15.46
CA HIS A 404 -0.79 -9.66 -14.32
C HIS A 404 0.68 -10.06 -14.22
N MET A 405 1.00 -11.35 -14.38
CA MET A 405 2.39 -11.83 -14.39
C MET A 405 3.23 -11.17 -15.49
N CYS A 406 2.63 -10.97 -16.67
CA CYS A 406 3.33 -10.47 -17.86
C CYS A 406 3.42 -8.94 -17.92
N ALA A 407 2.75 -8.21 -17.01
CA ALA A 407 2.56 -6.78 -17.11
C ALA A 407 3.88 -6.03 -17.35
N ASP A 408 4.87 -6.21 -16.49
CA ASP A 408 6.15 -5.49 -16.56
C ASP A 408 6.96 -5.84 -17.82
N VAL A 409 6.95 -7.11 -18.23
CA VAL A 409 7.74 -7.61 -19.37
C VAL A 409 7.29 -6.99 -20.69
N PHE A 410 5.98 -6.87 -20.88
CA PHE A 410 5.40 -6.33 -22.11
C PHE A 410 5.34 -4.80 -22.11
N GLN A 411 5.24 -4.18 -20.92
CA GLN A 411 5.33 -2.72 -20.77
C GLN A 411 6.68 -2.15 -21.20
N GLN A 412 7.79 -2.77 -20.77
CA GLN A 412 9.14 -2.32 -21.10
C GLN A 412 9.39 -2.23 -22.62
N THR A 413 8.64 -3.00 -23.40
CA THR A 413 8.82 -3.10 -24.86
C THR A 413 7.74 -2.36 -25.65
N ALA A 414 6.77 -1.72 -24.97
CA ALA A 414 5.54 -1.19 -25.58
C ALA A 414 4.78 -2.22 -26.45
N ALA A 415 5.05 -3.51 -26.23
CA ALA A 415 4.37 -4.61 -26.90
C ALA A 415 3.09 -4.94 -26.13
N THR A 416 2.02 -5.25 -26.84
CA THR A 416 0.80 -5.72 -26.18
C THR A 416 0.83 -7.25 -26.07
N LEU A 417 0.37 -7.76 -24.93
CA LEU A 417 0.21 -9.20 -24.70
C LEU A 417 -0.90 -9.77 -25.61
N ARG A 418 -1.95 -8.97 -25.84
CA ARG A 418 -3.06 -9.26 -26.76
C ARG A 418 -3.27 -8.07 -27.70
N PRO A 419 -3.68 -8.28 -28.95
CA PRO A 419 -4.11 -7.19 -29.80
C PRO A 419 -5.33 -6.48 -29.17
N PRO A 420 -5.43 -5.14 -29.25
CA PRO A 420 -6.59 -4.43 -28.73
C PRO A 420 -7.85 -4.90 -29.47
N VAL A 421 -8.87 -5.29 -28.71
CA VAL A 421 -10.20 -5.62 -29.24
C VAL A 421 -10.96 -4.32 -29.45
N GLU A 422 -11.51 -4.09 -30.65
CA GLU A 422 -12.30 -2.89 -30.95
C GLU A 422 -13.45 -2.71 -29.94
N GLY A 423 -13.55 -1.54 -29.32
CA GLY A 423 -14.63 -1.19 -28.38
C GLY A 423 -14.38 -1.58 -26.92
N GLN A 424 -13.26 -2.23 -26.58
CA GLN A 424 -12.89 -2.52 -25.19
C GLN A 424 -11.82 -1.52 -24.73
N GLU A 425 -12.14 -0.63 -23.79
CA GLU A 425 -11.10 0.19 -23.16
C GLU A 425 -10.09 -0.72 -22.45
N PRO A 426 -8.77 -0.44 -22.55
CA PRO A 426 -7.77 -1.19 -21.83
C PRO A 426 -8.11 -1.19 -20.34
N ILE A 427 -8.02 -2.37 -19.70
CA ILE A 427 -8.39 -2.58 -18.30
C ILE A 427 -7.74 -1.48 -17.45
N PRO A 428 -8.51 -0.56 -16.83
CA PRO A 428 -8.00 0.68 -16.23
C PRO A 428 -7.04 0.48 -15.05
N TYR A 429 -6.95 -0.74 -14.53
CA TYR A 429 -6.23 -1.06 -13.29
C TYR A 429 -4.73 -1.04 -13.39
N ARG A 430 -4.17 -0.94 -14.59
CA ARG A 430 -2.74 -0.82 -14.74
C ARG A 430 -2.41 0.64 -14.91
N ASN A 431 -2.14 1.27 -13.76
CA ASN A 431 -1.62 2.63 -13.60
C ASN A 431 -0.19 2.69 -14.13
N LEU A 432 -0.06 2.40 -15.41
CA LEU A 432 1.18 2.44 -16.13
C LEU A 432 1.40 3.87 -16.55
N LEU A 433 2.65 4.30 -16.50
CA LEU A 433 3.01 5.52 -17.20
C LEU A 433 2.55 5.40 -18.65
N PRO A 434 1.98 6.47 -19.22
CA PRO A 434 1.72 6.51 -20.64
C PRO A 434 2.97 6.11 -21.41
N ALA A 435 2.84 5.14 -22.32
CA ALA A 435 3.96 4.69 -23.12
C ALA A 435 4.62 5.90 -23.81
N LYS A 436 5.94 6.05 -23.61
CA LYS A 436 6.78 7.12 -24.19
C LYS A 436 6.66 8.52 -23.54
N GLU A 437 5.99 8.67 -22.40
CA GLU A 437 6.01 9.95 -21.66
C GLU A 437 7.12 9.98 -20.60
N PRO A 438 7.98 11.03 -20.55
CA PRO A 438 8.96 11.18 -19.48
C PRO A 438 8.30 11.28 -18.10
N ILE A 439 8.87 10.58 -17.11
CA ILE A 439 8.31 10.47 -15.75
C ILE A 439 8.08 11.84 -15.08
N HIS A 440 8.93 12.83 -15.36
CA HIS A 440 8.79 14.19 -14.86
C HIS A 440 7.52 14.87 -15.40
N THR A 441 7.25 14.72 -16.70
CA THR A 441 6.06 15.31 -17.34
C THR A 441 4.78 14.68 -16.79
N ALA A 442 4.79 13.36 -16.60
CA ALA A 442 3.67 12.64 -15.97
C ALA A 442 3.43 13.14 -14.53
N LEU A 443 4.48 13.32 -13.73
CA LEU A 443 4.38 13.86 -12.37
C LEU A 443 3.77 15.26 -12.33
N SER A 444 4.31 16.21 -13.10
CA SER A 444 3.80 17.59 -13.10
C SER A 444 2.36 17.65 -13.61
N LYS A 445 2.01 16.93 -14.69
CA LYS A 445 0.63 16.91 -15.20
C LYS A 445 -0.34 16.34 -14.17
N GLN A 446 0.01 15.22 -13.54
CA GLN A 446 -0.84 14.58 -12.55
C GLN A 446 -0.99 15.46 -11.30
N PHE A 447 0.10 16.04 -10.81
CA PHE A 447 0.07 16.92 -9.65
C PHE A 447 -0.81 18.15 -9.89
N GLN A 448 -0.71 18.78 -11.07
CA GLN A 448 -1.56 19.92 -11.43
C GLN A 448 -3.05 19.53 -11.54
N ALA A 449 -3.36 18.33 -12.05
CA ALA A 449 -4.73 17.83 -12.09
C ALA A 449 -5.30 17.63 -10.67
N VAL A 450 -4.52 17.02 -9.78
CA VAL A 450 -4.87 16.80 -8.36
C VAL A 450 -5.00 18.13 -7.62
N LEU A 451 -4.12 19.09 -7.87
CA LEU A 451 -4.16 20.42 -7.26
C LEU A 451 -5.45 21.16 -7.61
N ARG A 452 -5.86 21.15 -8.89
CA ARG A 452 -7.14 21.73 -9.32
C ARG A 452 -8.35 21.02 -8.69
N LYS A 453 -8.31 19.68 -8.61
CA LYS A 453 -9.35 18.86 -7.96
C LYS A 453 -9.41 19.10 -6.44
N GLY A 454 -8.26 19.27 -5.79
CA GLY A 454 -8.11 19.47 -4.33
C GLY A 454 -8.03 18.22 -3.49
N TRP A 455 -7.93 17.05 -4.13
CA TRP A 455 -7.82 15.77 -3.44
C TRP A 455 -7.19 14.75 -4.39
N VAL A 456 -6.60 13.68 -3.82
CA VAL A 456 -5.89 12.65 -4.57
C VAL A 456 -6.83 11.47 -4.83
N ASP A 457 -7.14 11.21 -6.09
CA ASP A 457 -7.95 10.06 -6.50
C ASP A 457 -7.15 8.75 -6.58
N SER A 458 -7.83 7.60 -6.59
CA SER A 458 -7.16 6.29 -6.60
C SER A 458 -6.19 6.14 -7.78
N ARG A 459 -6.57 6.62 -8.97
CA ARG A 459 -5.71 6.60 -10.17
C ARG A 459 -4.47 7.47 -9.98
N ALA A 460 -4.65 8.69 -9.45
CA ALA A 460 -3.56 9.59 -9.13
C ALA A 460 -2.59 8.97 -8.12
N LEU A 461 -3.13 8.36 -7.06
CA LEU A 461 -2.33 7.74 -6.00
C LEU A 461 -1.45 6.62 -6.56
N HIS A 462 -2.01 5.74 -7.39
CA HIS A 462 -1.24 4.66 -8.01
C HIS A 462 -0.20 5.16 -9.03
N LEU A 463 -0.51 6.22 -9.78
CA LEU A 463 0.47 6.84 -10.66
C LEU A 463 1.63 7.45 -9.83
N PHE A 464 1.33 8.13 -8.73
CA PHE A 464 2.35 8.63 -7.81
C PHE A 464 3.18 7.51 -7.19
N GLU A 465 2.57 6.39 -6.81
CA GLU A 465 3.29 5.20 -6.33
C GLU A 465 4.23 4.65 -7.40
N SER A 466 3.77 4.55 -8.66
CA SER A 466 4.60 4.10 -9.78
C SER A 466 5.76 5.04 -10.05
N LEU A 467 5.50 6.36 -10.01
CA LEU A 467 6.51 7.40 -10.17
C LEU A 467 7.55 7.39 -9.04
N LEU A 468 7.12 7.13 -7.80
CA LEU A 468 7.99 6.95 -6.65
C LEU A 468 8.91 5.73 -6.85
N ASN A 469 8.36 4.60 -7.29
CA ASN A 469 9.12 3.38 -7.55
C ASN A 469 10.13 3.54 -8.70
N MET A 470 9.78 4.29 -9.76
CA MET A 470 10.65 4.48 -10.92
C MET A 470 11.70 5.57 -10.74
N GLY A 471 11.34 6.70 -10.14
CA GLY A 471 12.28 7.81 -9.94
C GLY A 471 13.12 7.68 -8.67
N GLY A 472 12.68 6.86 -7.71
CA GLY A 472 13.25 6.80 -6.37
C GLY A 472 12.75 7.94 -5.47
N VAL A 473 12.93 7.77 -4.17
CA VAL A 473 12.41 8.67 -3.13
C VAL A 473 12.93 10.09 -3.30
N PHE A 474 14.24 10.26 -3.52
CA PHE A 474 14.85 11.58 -3.71
C PHE A 474 14.25 12.34 -4.88
N TRP A 475 14.19 11.72 -6.06
CA TRP A 475 13.64 12.35 -7.25
C TRP A 475 12.17 12.72 -7.04
N PHE A 476 11.38 11.81 -6.49
CA PHE A 476 9.95 12.01 -6.29
C PHE A 476 9.67 13.17 -5.33
N THR A 477 10.29 13.14 -4.15
CA THR A 477 10.12 14.19 -3.12
C THR A 477 10.64 15.54 -3.63
N ASN A 478 11.81 15.58 -4.27
CA ASN A 478 12.41 16.82 -4.77
C ASN A 478 11.53 17.49 -5.84
N ASN A 479 10.98 16.73 -6.79
CA ASN A 479 10.14 17.30 -7.84
C ASN A 479 8.78 17.78 -7.30
N LEU A 480 8.21 17.10 -6.31
CA LEU A 480 6.98 17.56 -5.65
C LEU A 480 7.21 18.83 -4.79
N VAL A 481 8.34 18.92 -4.09
CA VAL A 481 8.74 20.16 -3.39
C VAL A 481 8.94 21.30 -4.40
N LYS A 482 9.52 21.04 -5.58
CA LYS A 482 9.61 22.04 -6.65
C LYS A 482 8.24 22.50 -7.14
N GLU A 483 7.21 21.65 -7.16
CA GLU A 483 5.84 22.09 -7.46
C GLU A 483 5.30 23.03 -6.37
N LEU A 484 5.56 22.75 -5.08
CA LEU A 484 5.21 23.67 -3.99
C LEU A 484 5.91 25.03 -4.11
N LEU A 485 7.20 25.03 -4.42
CA LEU A 485 8.00 26.26 -4.53
C LEU A 485 7.63 27.15 -5.73
N LYS A 486 6.81 26.66 -6.67
CA LYS A 486 6.25 27.46 -7.78
C LYS A 486 5.06 28.32 -7.37
N GLU A 487 4.43 28.02 -6.24
CA GLU A 487 3.19 28.70 -5.84
C GLU A 487 3.44 30.11 -5.32
N THR A 488 2.68 31.07 -5.84
CA THR A 488 2.81 32.50 -5.47
C THR A 488 1.67 33.00 -4.58
N ARG A 489 0.63 32.18 -4.36
CA ARG A 489 -0.55 32.54 -3.56
C ARG A 489 -0.66 31.67 -2.33
N GLN A 490 -0.91 32.28 -1.17
CA GLN A 490 -1.00 31.58 0.12
C GLN A 490 -2.01 30.44 0.13
N GLU A 491 -3.20 30.66 -0.44
CA GLU A 491 -4.28 29.65 -0.50
C GLU A 491 -3.84 28.38 -1.25
N TRP A 492 -3.17 28.56 -2.39
CA TRP A 492 -2.66 27.44 -3.19
C TRP A 492 -1.47 26.77 -2.53
N ALA A 493 -0.56 27.53 -1.94
CA ALA A 493 0.55 26.98 -1.17
C ALA A 493 0.06 26.10 -0.01
N ASN A 494 -0.94 26.55 0.76
CA ASN A 494 -1.57 25.76 1.82
C ASN A 494 -2.24 24.48 1.28
N ARG A 495 -2.96 24.59 0.15
CA ARG A 495 -3.58 23.42 -0.50
C ARG A 495 -2.55 22.41 -1.00
N VAL A 496 -1.41 22.88 -1.52
CA VAL A 496 -0.28 22.02 -1.90
C VAL A 496 0.28 21.31 -0.67
N VAL A 497 0.42 21.97 0.47
CA VAL A 497 0.87 21.32 1.72
C VAL A 497 -0.04 20.16 2.11
N GLU A 498 -1.36 20.37 2.13
CA GLU A 498 -2.33 19.32 2.47
C GLU A 498 -2.28 18.13 1.48
N LEU A 499 -2.14 18.42 0.18
CA LEU A 499 -2.01 17.40 -0.85
C LEU A 499 -0.69 16.64 -0.77
N LEU A 500 0.43 17.34 -0.60
CA LEU A 500 1.75 16.71 -0.47
C LEU A 500 1.84 15.89 0.81
N TYR A 501 1.31 16.39 1.93
CA TYR A 501 1.23 15.62 3.16
C TYR A 501 0.44 14.31 2.96
N SER A 502 -0.66 14.37 2.21
CA SER A 502 -1.45 13.19 1.84
C SER A 502 -0.71 12.24 0.89
N ILE A 503 0.00 12.75 -0.12
CA ILE A 503 0.81 11.96 -1.07
C ILE A 503 2.00 11.31 -0.36
N PHE A 504 2.62 12.01 0.59
CA PHE A 504 3.79 11.52 1.33
C PHE A 504 3.44 10.39 2.30
N CYS A 505 2.15 10.14 2.56
CA CYS A 505 1.69 8.90 3.21
C CYS A 505 2.01 7.63 2.39
N LEU A 506 2.37 7.75 1.11
CA LEU A 506 2.91 6.64 0.33
C LEU A 506 4.14 6.05 1.02
N ASP A 507 5.08 6.89 1.48
CA ASP A 507 6.27 6.46 2.23
C ASP A 507 6.70 7.50 3.27
N THR A 508 5.92 7.62 4.36
CA THR A 508 6.15 8.67 5.35
C THR A 508 7.56 8.64 5.91
N GLN A 509 8.17 7.48 6.08
CA GLN A 509 9.50 7.38 6.68
C GLN A 509 10.58 7.85 5.71
N GLN A 510 10.68 7.25 4.53
CA GLN A 510 11.75 7.59 3.57
C GLN A 510 11.62 9.00 3.02
N ILE A 511 10.39 9.43 2.74
CA ILE A 511 10.13 10.78 2.23
C ILE A 511 10.49 11.82 3.29
N THR A 512 10.17 11.59 4.57
CA THR A 512 10.53 12.50 5.65
C THR A 512 12.05 12.60 5.82
N LEU A 513 12.76 11.47 5.82
CA LEU A 513 14.23 11.46 5.90
C LEU A 513 14.86 12.21 4.73
N THR A 514 14.33 12.03 3.52
CA THR A 514 14.79 12.71 2.30
C THR A 514 14.49 14.20 2.30
N LEU A 515 13.30 14.58 2.73
CA LEU A 515 12.90 15.99 2.85
C LEU A 515 13.80 16.72 3.85
N LEU A 516 13.95 16.19 5.06
CA LEU A 516 14.63 16.87 6.16
C LEU A 516 16.15 16.70 6.12
N GLY A 517 16.65 15.59 5.59
CA GLY A 517 18.07 15.24 5.59
C GLY A 517 18.84 15.70 4.36
N THR A 518 18.15 15.91 3.24
CA THR A 518 18.80 16.18 1.95
C THR A 518 18.21 17.40 1.24
N ILE A 519 16.90 17.41 0.97
CA ILE A 519 16.27 18.47 0.16
C ILE A 519 16.29 19.81 0.90
N LEU A 520 15.81 19.83 2.14
CA LEU A 520 15.72 21.06 2.93
C LEU A 520 17.12 21.65 3.25
N PRO A 521 18.13 20.87 3.68
CA PRO A 521 19.48 21.39 3.85
C PRO A 521 20.06 22.03 2.60
N ASN A 522 19.85 21.44 1.42
CA ASN A 522 20.31 22.01 0.15
C ASN A 522 19.63 23.36 -0.16
N LEU A 523 18.31 23.46 0.06
CA LEU A 523 17.56 24.72 -0.14
C LEU A 523 18.00 25.84 0.81
N LEU A 524 18.41 25.49 2.04
CA LEU A 524 18.80 26.44 3.07
C LEU A 524 20.27 26.89 2.97
N THR A 525 21.15 26.04 2.43
CA THR A 525 22.60 26.32 2.34
C THR A 525 23.00 26.97 1.02
N ASP A 526 22.34 26.63 -0.09
CA ASP A 526 22.65 27.21 -1.40
C ASP A 526 21.91 28.54 -1.62
N SER A 527 22.69 29.62 -1.68
CA SER A 527 22.19 30.98 -1.97
C SER A 527 21.43 31.09 -3.29
N ALA A 528 21.70 30.21 -4.27
CA ALA A 528 20.96 30.16 -5.52
C ALA A 528 19.49 29.78 -5.31
N HIS A 529 19.14 29.10 -4.22
CA HIS A 529 17.78 28.65 -3.94
C HIS A 529 16.97 29.56 -3.01
N TRP A 530 17.60 30.48 -2.28
CA TRP A 530 16.90 31.29 -1.27
C TRP A 530 15.74 32.11 -1.82
N HIS A 531 15.84 32.62 -3.05
CA HIS A 531 14.73 33.36 -3.67
C HIS A 531 13.44 32.54 -3.79
N SER A 532 13.55 31.21 -3.94
CA SER A 532 12.39 30.30 -4.01
C SER A 532 11.72 30.06 -2.65
N LEU A 533 12.40 30.42 -1.55
CA LEU A 533 11.86 30.34 -0.18
C LEU A 533 11.16 31.62 0.26
N ALA A 534 11.10 32.66 -0.58
CA ALA A 534 10.33 33.86 -0.24
C ALA A 534 8.86 33.47 -0.05
N ASP A 535 8.17 34.08 0.91
CA ASP A 535 6.76 33.75 1.17
C ASP A 535 5.87 34.01 -0.05
N PRO A 536 4.83 33.19 -0.28
CA PRO A 536 4.29 32.13 0.60
C PRO A 536 4.94 30.70 0.59
N PRO A 537 5.72 30.25 -0.43
CA PRO A 537 6.16 28.86 -0.48
C PRO A 537 7.16 28.47 0.63
N GLY A 538 7.97 29.40 1.12
CA GLY A 538 8.87 29.16 2.26
C GLY A 538 8.13 28.74 3.52
N LYS A 539 7.14 29.53 3.95
CA LYS A 539 6.25 29.19 5.07
C LYS A 539 5.51 27.87 4.85
N ALA A 540 5.02 27.61 3.65
CA ALA A 540 4.33 26.37 3.32
C ALA A 540 5.26 25.14 3.41
N LEU A 541 6.50 25.24 2.93
CA LEU A 541 7.50 24.18 3.04
C LEU A 541 7.88 23.91 4.50
N ALA A 542 7.98 24.97 5.31
CA ALA A 542 8.25 24.84 6.74
C ALA A 542 7.15 24.04 7.43
N LYS A 543 5.88 24.35 7.12
CA LYS A 543 4.72 23.63 7.60
C LYS A 543 4.71 22.15 7.21
N LEU A 544 4.92 21.86 5.92
CA LEU A 544 5.02 20.49 5.42
C LEU A 544 6.13 19.70 6.14
N SER A 545 7.29 20.32 6.35
CA SER A 545 8.44 19.71 7.02
C SER A 545 8.14 19.30 8.46
N VAL A 546 7.47 20.18 9.22
CA VAL A 546 7.05 19.89 10.61
C VAL A 546 6.00 18.78 10.64
N TRP A 547 5.00 18.83 9.76
CA TRP A 547 3.95 17.80 9.68
C TRP A 547 4.53 16.41 9.36
N CYS A 548 5.46 16.33 8.40
CA CYS A 548 6.16 15.09 8.06
C CYS A 548 6.98 14.55 9.24
N ALA A 549 7.73 15.40 9.93
CA ALA A 549 8.53 15.02 11.09
C ALA A 549 7.66 14.43 12.21
N LEU A 550 6.56 15.11 12.56
CA LEU A 550 5.64 14.68 13.63
C LEU A 550 4.89 13.38 13.28
N SER A 551 4.46 13.23 12.03
CA SER A 551 3.80 12.02 11.53
C SER A 551 4.73 10.82 11.59
N SER A 552 5.97 10.98 11.14
CA SER A 552 7.00 9.96 11.21
C SER A 552 7.28 9.56 12.68
N TYR A 553 7.46 10.53 13.58
CA TYR A 553 7.69 10.29 15.01
C TYR A 553 6.55 9.51 15.69
N SER A 554 5.30 9.78 15.30
CA SER A 554 4.11 9.10 15.83
C SER A 554 3.97 7.65 15.33
N SER A 555 4.50 7.35 14.14
CA SER A 555 4.48 6.02 13.52
C SER A 555 5.46 5.04 14.20
N HIS A 556 6.59 5.54 14.74
CA HIS A 556 7.64 4.71 15.36
C HIS A 556 7.20 3.96 16.63
N HIS A 557 6.15 4.42 17.32
CA HIS A 557 5.69 3.82 18.58
C HIS A 557 4.69 2.67 18.44
N LYS A 558 4.32 2.26 17.21
CA LYS A 558 3.43 1.12 16.98
C LYS A 558 4.14 0.05 16.15
N GLY A 559 4.56 -1.01 16.83
CA GLY A 559 5.11 -2.20 16.20
C GLY A 559 4.16 -2.77 15.15
N SER A 560 4.73 -2.93 13.94
CA SER A 560 4.27 -3.67 12.77
C SER A 560 4.14 -2.76 11.55
N PHE A 561 5.24 -2.60 10.82
CA PHE A 561 5.24 -2.06 9.46
C PHE A 561 4.20 -2.77 8.59
N SER A 562 3.46 -2.00 7.79
CA SER A 562 2.55 -2.52 6.76
C SER A 562 3.32 -3.45 5.82
N ALA A 563 2.69 -4.53 5.33
CA ALA A 563 3.31 -5.47 4.38
C ALA A 563 3.85 -4.76 3.12
N ARG A 564 3.22 -3.65 2.69
CA ARG A 564 3.70 -2.80 1.59
C ARG A 564 4.98 -2.02 1.93
N GLN A 565 5.18 -1.61 3.19
CA GLN A 565 6.41 -0.93 3.63
C GLN A 565 7.59 -1.88 3.77
N ARG A 566 7.34 -3.18 4.06
CA ARG A 566 8.41 -4.19 4.06
C ARG A 566 8.96 -4.50 2.67
N LYS A 567 8.16 -4.30 1.61
CA LYS A 567 8.56 -4.55 0.22
C LYS A 567 9.46 -3.45 -0.38
N ARG A 568 9.43 -2.23 0.18
CA ARG A 568 10.31 -1.14 -0.27
C ARG A 568 11.63 -1.28 0.45
N GLN A 569 12.61 -1.81 -0.29
CA GLN A 569 14.00 -2.06 0.08
C GLN A 569 14.48 -1.38 1.36
N ARG A 570 14.86 -2.23 2.32
CA ARG A 570 15.71 -1.90 3.47
C ARG A 570 17.08 -1.32 3.05
N GLU A 571 17.46 -1.46 1.78
CA GLU A 571 18.76 -1.06 1.22
C GLU A 571 18.95 0.48 1.20
N ASP A 572 17.93 1.28 0.88
CA ASP A 572 18.04 2.76 0.87
C ASP A 572 18.20 3.38 2.29
N ILE A 573 17.80 2.67 3.34
CA ILE A 573 18.03 3.09 4.74
C ILE A 573 19.52 2.99 5.08
N GLU A 574 20.21 1.99 4.51
CA GLU A 574 21.65 1.80 4.73
C GLU A 574 22.47 2.90 4.07
N ASP A 575 22.00 3.48 2.96
CA ASP A 575 22.63 4.65 2.33
C ASP A 575 22.54 5.94 3.17
N TYR A 576 21.50 6.11 3.99
CA TYR A 576 21.50 7.21 4.97
C TYR A 576 22.51 7.00 6.10
N ASN A 577 22.88 5.76 6.42
CA ASN A 577 24.00 5.47 7.33
C ASN A 577 25.35 5.77 6.67
N SER A 578 25.48 5.62 5.35
CA SER A 578 26.72 5.89 4.60
C SER A 578 26.91 7.38 4.26
N LEU A 579 25.83 8.16 4.10
CA LEU A 579 25.88 9.63 3.96
C LEU A 579 26.38 10.34 5.23
N PHE A 580 26.26 9.68 6.39
CA PHE A 580 26.79 10.15 7.67
C PHE A 580 27.47 9.00 8.42
N PRO A 581 28.66 8.53 7.96
CA PRO A 581 29.36 7.43 8.60
C PRO A 581 29.80 7.87 10.00
N LEU A 582 29.07 7.40 11.00
CA LEU A 582 29.64 7.25 12.34
C LEU A 582 30.21 5.84 12.36
N ASP A 583 31.53 5.77 12.38
CA ASP A 583 32.25 4.57 12.79
C ASP A 583 31.55 4.05 14.06
N ASP A 584 31.02 2.82 14.04
CA ASP A 584 30.14 2.23 15.07
C ASP A 584 30.76 2.23 16.49
N THR A 585 32.03 2.62 16.58
CA THR A 585 32.81 2.79 17.80
C THR A 585 32.73 4.19 18.43
N GLN A 586 32.13 5.21 17.79
CA GLN A 586 32.10 6.59 18.35
C GLN A 586 30.77 7.38 18.17
N PRO A 587 29.73 7.07 18.96
CA PRO A 587 28.65 8.03 19.29
C PRO A 587 29.18 9.36 19.88
N SER A 588 30.44 9.35 20.30
CA SER A 588 31.15 10.40 21.01
C SER A 588 31.51 11.62 20.17
N LYS A 589 31.63 11.58 18.84
CA LYS A 589 31.98 12.79 18.03
C LYS A 589 30.81 13.75 17.85
N LEU A 590 29.62 13.26 17.49
CA LEU A 590 28.41 14.10 17.40
C LEU A 590 27.99 14.56 18.80
N MET A 591 28.04 13.66 19.80
CA MET A 591 27.87 14.03 21.20
C MET A 591 28.87 15.12 21.62
N ARG A 592 30.17 15.01 21.28
CA ARG A 592 31.21 16.01 21.61
C ARG A 592 31.06 17.34 20.84
N LEU A 593 30.51 17.33 19.62
CA LEU A 593 30.14 18.56 18.89
C LEU A 593 28.92 19.24 19.51
N LEU A 594 27.96 18.46 20.01
CA LEU A 594 26.76 18.93 20.70
C LEU A 594 27.00 19.22 22.19
N SER A 595 28.07 18.66 22.78
CA SER A 595 28.54 18.80 24.17
C SER A 595 29.95 19.38 24.13
N SER A 596 30.10 20.68 23.92
CA SER A 596 31.42 21.31 24.03
C SER A 596 31.97 21.10 25.46
N ASN A 597 33.12 20.41 25.57
CA ASN A 597 33.82 20.15 26.84
C ASN A 597 34.18 21.46 27.56
N GLU A 598 33.82 21.56 28.84
CA GLU A 598 34.57 22.35 29.82
C GLU A 598 35.81 21.54 30.21
N ASP A 599 37.00 21.92 29.74
CA ASP A 599 38.27 21.50 30.33
C ASP A 599 39.19 22.73 30.40
N GLU A 600 38.89 23.63 31.34
CA GLU A 600 39.90 24.52 31.92
C GLU A 600 39.99 24.23 33.43
N PRO A 601 41.20 24.14 34.00
CA PRO A 601 41.37 23.84 35.41
C PRO A 601 40.86 25.02 36.25
N VAL A 602 40.14 24.67 37.31
CA VAL A 602 39.55 25.54 38.33
C VAL A 602 40.51 26.68 38.72
N ALA A 603 40.19 27.90 38.28
CA ALA A 603 40.65 29.13 38.91
C ALA A 603 39.43 29.99 39.27
N LEU A 604 39.38 30.39 40.54
CA LEU A 604 38.31 31.16 41.16
C LEU A 604 38.04 32.48 40.44
N SER A 605 36.89 32.61 39.78
CA SER A 605 36.36 33.91 39.34
C SER A 605 34.87 34.06 39.66
N SER A 606 34.52 35.27 40.10
CA SER A 606 33.24 35.72 40.66
C SER A 606 31.97 35.41 39.84
N PRO A 607 30.75 35.48 40.43
CA PRO A 607 29.50 34.94 39.87
C PRO A 607 28.88 35.69 38.67
N GLY A 608 29.64 36.51 37.94
CA GLY A 608 29.11 37.45 36.95
C GLY A 608 29.06 36.96 35.50
N ASP A 609 30.07 36.19 35.03
CA ASP A 609 30.31 36.04 33.57
C ASP A 609 30.55 34.59 33.14
N ARG A 610 29.58 33.69 33.36
CA ARG A 610 29.58 32.42 32.60
C ARG A 610 28.96 32.67 31.23
N SER A 611 29.82 32.74 30.22
CA SER A 611 29.45 32.66 28.80
C SER A 611 28.54 31.46 28.56
N MET A 612 27.42 31.68 27.85
CA MET A 612 26.45 30.65 27.51
C MET A 612 27.08 29.65 26.52
N SER A 613 27.50 28.49 27.03
CA SER A 613 28.01 27.38 26.23
C SER A 613 27.03 26.96 25.12
N SER A 614 27.56 26.76 23.91
CA SER A 614 26.86 26.44 22.65
C SER A 614 26.26 25.02 22.56
N SER A 615 26.15 24.31 23.68
CA SER A 615 25.88 22.88 23.73
C SER A 615 24.45 22.53 24.15
N LEU A 616 23.87 21.51 23.51
CA LEU A 616 22.79 20.71 24.11
C LEU A 616 23.32 20.15 25.43
N SER A 617 22.54 20.15 26.51
CA SER A 617 23.05 19.55 27.75
C SER A 617 23.24 18.06 27.51
N ALA A 618 24.38 17.49 27.93
CA ALA A 618 24.66 16.05 27.78
C ALA A 618 23.51 15.17 28.31
N SER A 619 22.75 15.66 29.29
CA SER A 619 21.53 15.03 29.82
C SER A 619 20.36 14.89 28.82
N GLN A 620 20.25 15.74 27.80
CA GLN A 620 19.21 15.65 26.75
C GLN A 620 19.53 14.59 25.71
N LEU A 621 20.81 14.32 25.44
CA LEU A 621 21.23 13.36 24.42
C LEU A 621 21.25 11.91 24.94
N HIS A 622 21.47 11.70 26.25
CA HIS A 622 21.48 10.36 26.85
C HIS A 622 20.11 9.66 26.85
N THR A 623 19.01 10.40 26.72
CA THR A 623 17.65 9.84 26.68
C THR A 623 17.14 9.57 25.26
N VAL A 624 17.86 10.04 24.22
CA VAL A 624 17.41 9.95 22.83
C VAL A 624 18.17 8.86 22.09
N ASN A 625 17.43 7.91 21.49
CA ASN A 625 18.03 6.84 20.71
C ASN A 625 18.56 7.36 19.37
N MET A 626 19.86 7.69 19.32
CA MET A 626 20.55 8.11 18.10
C MET A 626 20.78 6.99 17.09
N ARG A 627 20.33 5.75 17.34
CA ARG A 627 20.24 4.72 16.28
C ARG A 627 19.07 4.98 15.32
N ASP A 628 18.11 5.81 15.71
CA ASP A 628 17.00 6.17 14.84
C ASP A 628 17.46 7.20 13.78
N PRO A 629 17.32 6.90 12.47
CA PRO A 629 17.70 7.83 11.40
C PRO A 629 16.99 9.17 11.49
N LEU A 630 15.73 9.21 11.92
CA LEU A 630 14.95 10.45 12.03
C LEU A 630 15.55 11.38 13.09
N ASN A 631 15.97 10.82 14.22
CA ASN A 631 16.59 11.59 15.30
C ASN A 631 17.91 12.24 14.85
N ARG A 632 18.73 11.52 14.05
CA ARG A 632 19.97 12.06 13.49
C ARG A 632 19.70 13.21 12.52
N VAL A 633 18.75 13.00 11.59
CA VAL A 633 18.36 14.01 10.60
C VAL A 633 17.83 15.27 11.29
N LEU A 634 16.98 15.14 12.31
CA LEU A 634 16.46 16.27 13.08
C LEU A 634 17.58 17.00 13.84
N ALA A 635 18.48 16.29 14.51
CA ALA A 635 19.61 16.90 15.21
C ALA A 635 20.51 17.72 14.25
N ASN A 636 20.83 17.18 13.07
CA ASN A 636 21.61 17.88 12.06
C ASN A 636 20.85 19.09 11.50
N LEU A 637 19.54 18.97 11.29
CA LEU A 637 18.71 20.09 10.84
C LEU A 637 18.72 21.23 11.85
N PHE A 638 18.58 20.95 13.16
CA PHE A 638 18.65 21.99 14.18
C PHE A 638 20.04 22.64 14.30
N LEU A 639 21.12 21.89 14.06
CA LEU A 639 22.46 22.46 13.93
C LEU A 639 22.57 23.43 12.76
N LEU A 640 22.03 23.05 11.59
CA LEU A 640 21.99 23.93 10.43
C LEU A 640 21.15 25.18 10.70
N ILE A 641 19.97 25.03 11.30
CA ILE A 641 19.11 26.16 11.70
C ILE A 641 19.84 27.09 12.66
N SER A 642 20.56 26.56 13.64
CA SER A 642 21.39 27.35 14.57
C SER A 642 22.46 28.16 13.82
N SER A 643 23.13 27.54 12.83
CA SER A 643 24.11 28.22 11.98
C SER A 643 23.49 29.34 11.13
N ILE A 644 22.26 29.16 10.65
CA ILE A 644 21.53 30.18 9.88
C ILE A 644 21.16 31.37 10.77
N LEU A 645 20.67 31.12 11.99
CA LEU A 645 20.34 32.16 12.94
C LEU A 645 21.56 32.96 13.41
N GLY A 646 22.71 32.29 13.57
CA GLY A 646 23.99 32.94 13.91
C GLY A 646 24.64 33.69 12.73
N SER A 647 24.12 33.53 11.51
CA SER A 647 24.64 34.23 10.33
C SER A 647 24.27 35.71 10.36
N LYS A 648 25.15 36.57 9.83
CA LYS A 648 24.88 38.00 9.63
C LYS A 648 23.96 38.26 8.43
N MET A 649 23.61 37.23 7.66
CA MET A 649 22.85 37.34 6.43
C MET A 649 21.40 36.94 6.66
N ALA A 650 20.53 37.94 6.79
CA ALA A 650 19.08 37.74 6.87
C ALA A 650 18.46 37.66 5.47
N GLY A 651 17.56 36.71 5.26
CA GLY A 651 16.87 36.53 3.98
C GLY A 651 15.71 35.54 4.07
N PRO A 652 15.20 35.06 2.93
CA PRO A 652 14.12 34.07 2.89
C PRO A 652 14.41 32.78 3.65
N HIS A 653 15.67 32.34 3.69
CA HIS A 653 16.13 31.19 4.49
C HIS A 653 15.98 31.44 6.01
N THR A 654 16.18 32.67 6.48
CA THR A 654 15.92 33.05 7.89
C THR A 654 14.41 33.13 8.18
N GLN A 655 13.60 33.60 7.23
CA GLN A 655 12.13 33.61 7.34
C GLN A 655 11.55 32.19 7.37
N PHE A 656 12.12 31.28 6.59
CA PHE A 656 11.81 29.85 6.67
C PHE A 656 12.03 29.32 8.09
N VAL A 657 13.17 29.62 8.71
CA VAL A 657 13.47 29.20 10.09
C VAL A 657 12.42 29.73 11.07
N GLN A 658 12.03 31.00 10.93
CA GLN A 658 10.97 31.58 11.76
C GLN A 658 9.66 30.79 11.61
N SER A 659 9.22 30.56 10.36
CA SER A 659 7.99 29.82 10.05
C SER A 659 8.04 28.37 10.55
N PHE A 660 9.20 27.71 10.45
CA PHE A 660 9.39 26.35 10.95
C PHE A 660 9.21 26.28 12.46
N MET A 661 9.79 27.23 13.19
CA MET A 661 9.66 27.30 14.64
C MET A 661 8.25 27.67 15.09
N GLU A 662 7.56 28.57 14.38
CA GLU A 662 6.15 28.89 14.61
C GLU A 662 5.27 27.62 14.51
N GLU A 663 5.40 26.86 13.42
CA GLU A 663 4.61 25.64 13.23
C GLU A 663 4.93 24.56 14.28
N CYS A 664 6.19 24.43 14.70
CA CYS A 664 6.56 23.53 15.80
C CYS A 664 5.79 23.86 17.08
N VAL A 665 5.66 25.15 17.41
CA VAL A 665 4.96 25.62 18.61
C VAL A 665 3.45 25.40 18.48
N GLU A 666 2.86 25.72 17.33
CA GLU A 666 1.43 25.47 17.08
C GLU A 666 1.06 23.99 17.24
N CYS A 667 1.91 23.08 16.75
CA CYS A 667 1.70 21.64 16.89
C CYS A 667 1.85 21.12 18.33
N LEU A 668 2.64 21.78 19.19
CA LEU A 668 2.76 21.44 20.61
C LEU A 668 1.49 21.78 21.39
N GLU A 669 0.86 22.90 21.07
CA GLU A 669 -0.44 23.28 21.66
C GLU A 669 -1.53 22.24 21.34
N GLN A 670 -1.36 21.51 20.25
CA GLN A 670 -2.20 20.38 19.85
C GLN A 670 -1.83 19.05 20.52
N GLY A 671 -1.06 19.06 21.62
CA GLY A 671 -0.83 17.89 22.48
C GLY A 671 -0.04 16.75 21.83
N SER A 672 0.71 17.05 20.76
CA SER A 672 1.73 16.17 20.19
C SER A 672 2.81 15.89 21.25
N ARG A 673 2.95 14.63 21.67
CA ARG A 673 3.89 14.20 22.73
C ARG A 673 5.29 13.86 22.23
N GLY A 674 5.58 14.03 20.95
CA GLY A 674 6.93 13.88 20.37
C GLY A 674 7.46 15.24 19.96
N SER A 675 8.16 15.95 20.86
CA SER A 675 8.67 17.27 20.51
C SER A 675 9.93 17.12 19.66
N ILE A 676 9.80 17.36 18.36
CA ILE A 676 10.96 17.62 17.48
C ILE A 676 11.88 18.72 18.05
N LEU A 677 11.33 19.62 18.88
CA LEU A 677 12.08 20.63 19.64
C LEU A 677 13.08 20.07 20.67
N GLN A 678 13.00 18.79 21.05
CA GLN A 678 13.98 18.18 21.96
C GLN A 678 15.42 18.22 21.39
N PHE A 679 15.55 18.37 20.07
CA PHE A 679 16.83 18.49 19.36
C PHE A 679 17.34 19.93 19.26
N MET A 680 16.57 20.93 19.68
CA MET A 680 16.92 22.34 19.56
C MET A 680 17.98 22.76 20.62
N PRO A 681 19.14 23.29 20.21
CA PRO A 681 20.11 23.89 21.13
C PRO A 681 19.53 25.05 21.95
N PHE A 682 19.81 25.10 23.25
CA PHE A 682 19.36 26.21 24.12
C PHE A 682 19.90 27.58 23.69
N THR A 683 21.05 27.63 23.02
CA THR A 683 21.62 28.87 22.48
C THR A 683 20.82 29.46 21.34
N MET A 684 20.00 28.68 20.65
CA MET A 684 19.10 29.22 19.63
C MET A 684 18.04 30.14 20.21
N VAL A 685 17.65 29.96 21.49
CA VAL A 685 16.56 30.76 22.10
C VAL A 685 16.89 32.25 22.10
N SER A 686 18.15 32.63 22.39
CA SER A 686 18.54 34.05 22.38
C SER A 686 18.57 34.66 20.98
N GLU A 687 18.80 33.86 19.95
CA GLU A 687 18.75 34.34 18.55
C GLU A 687 17.30 34.38 18.04
N LEU A 688 16.49 33.36 18.37
CA LEU A 688 15.08 33.30 17.98
C LEU A 688 14.28 34.47 18.56
N VAL A 689 14.52 34.87 19.81
CA VAL A 689 13.81 35.99 20.45
C VAL A 689 14.10 37.34 19.78
N LYS A 690 15.19 37.46 18.99
CA LYS A 690 15.43 38.67 18.18
C LYS A 690 14.44 38.78 17.01
N LEU A 691 13.77 37.69 16.64
CA LEU A 691 12.73 37.69 15.60
C LEU A 691 11.39 38.14 16.21
N PRO A 692 10.74 39.22 15.73
CA PRO A 692 9.56 39.80 16.35
C PRO A 692 8.40 38.82 16.57
N ALA A 693 8.18 37.87 15.66
CA ALA A 693 7.10 36.90 15.79
C ALA A 693 7.33 35.87 16.91
N MET A 694 8.59 35.60 17.21
CA MET A 694 9.04 34.66 18.24
C MET A 694 9.20 35.31 19.62
N ALA A 695 9.23 36.65 19.67
CA ALA A 695 9.41 37.47 20.86
C ALA A 695 8.14 37.53 21.75
N LYS A 696 7.56 36.37 22.08
CA LYS A 696 6.36 36.25 22.91
C LYS A 696 6.65 35.31 24.10
N PRO A 697 6.26 35.66 25.34
CA PRO A 697 6.51 34.80 26.49
C PRO A 697 5.97 33.37 26.31
N LYS A 698 4.79 33.23 25.70
CA LYS A 698 4.17 31.93 25.38
C LYS A 698 5.05 31.07 24.45
N VAL A 699 5.65 31.68 23.43
CA VAL A 699 6.51 31.00 22.46
C VAL A 699 7.82 30.59 23.11
N VAL A 700 8.44 31.48 23.91
CA VAL A 700 9.67 31.17 24.66
C VAL A 700 9.45 29.96 25.57
N LEU A 701 8.35 29.94 26.33
CA LEU A 701 8.01 28.81 27.20
C LEU A 701 7.80 27.51 26.43
N ALA A 702 7.23 27.57 25.22
CA ALA A 702 6.96 26.40 24.39
C ALA A 702 8.23 25.78 23.77
N ILE A 703 9.21 26.62 23.38
CA ILE A 703 10.46 26.15 22.78
C ILE A 703 11.53 25.76 23.82
N THR A 704 11.37 26.17 25.09
CA THR A 704 12.30 25.80 26.17
C THR A 704 11.82 24.57 26.93
N ASP A 705 12.70 23.59 27.15
CA ASP A 705 12.41 22.46 28.03
C ASP A 705 12.44 22.87 29.51
N LEU A 706 11.27 23.15 30.08
CA LEU A 706 11.10 23.56 31.47
C LEU A 706 11.33 22.43 32.49
N THR A 707 11.45 21.17 32.05
CA THR A 707 11.79 20.06 32.94
C THR A 707 13.24 20.17 33.42
N LEU A 708 14.11 20.79 32.62
CA LEU A 708 15.54 20.94 32.90
C LEU A 708 15.85 22.26 33.62
N PRO A 709 16.78 22.26 34.61
CA PRO A 709 17.21 23.48 35.30
C PRO A 709 17.78 24.55 34.35
N LEU A 710 18.55 24.11 33.34
CA LEU A 710 19.10 25.01 32.32
C LEU A 710 17.98 25.65 31.49
N GLY A 711 17.00 24.85 31.03
CA GLY A 711 15.87 25.37 30.26
C GLY A 711 15.05 26.41 31.02
N ARG A 712 14.80 26.20 32.33
CA ARG A 712 14.15 27.21 33.19
C ARG A 712 14.95 28.52 33.27
N ARG A 713 16.28 28.45 33.38
CA ARG A 713 17.15 29.64 33.43
C ARG A 713 17.13 30.39 32.10
N VAL A 714 17.21 29.69 30.98
CA VAL A 714 17.17 30.27 29.63
C VAL A 714 15.81 30.92 29.37
N ALA A 715 14.71 30.25 29.71
CA ALA A 715 13.36 30.80 29.59
C ALA A 715 13.22 32.10 30.41
N ALA A 716 13.65 32.08 31.67
CA ALA A 716 13.58 33.27 32.53
C ALA A 716 14.39 34.43 31.95
N LYS A 717 15.63 34.20 31.51
CA LYS A 717 16.48 35.23 30.90
C LYS A 717 15.87 35.81 29.62
N ALA A 718 15.35 34.95 28.76
CA ALA A 718 14.72 35.36 27.51
C ALA A 718 13.45 36.17 27.75
N ILE A 719 12.58 35.73 28.68
CA ILE A 719 11.34 36.46 29.04
C ILE A 719 11.66 37.82 29.69
N SER A 720 12.70 37.92 30.51
CA SER A 720 13.12 39.20 31.09
C SER A 720 13.73 40.17 30.07
N ALA A 721 14.14 39.68 28.90
CA ALA A 721 14.69 40.49 27.82
C ALA A 721 13.63 40.93 26.78
N LEU A 722 12.42 40.37 26.86
CA LEU A 722 11.22 40.83 26.15
C LEU A 722 10.62 42.05 26.85
#